data_AF-A0A9Q1HKS8-F1
#
_entry.id   AF-A0A9Q1HKS8-F1
#
_cell.length_a   1.000
_cell.length_b   1.000
_cell.length_c   1.000
_cell.angle_alpha   90.00
_cell.angle_beta   90.00
_cell.angle_gamma   90.00
#
_symmetry.space_group_name_H-M   'P 1'
#
loop_
_entity.id
_entity.type
_entity.pdbx_description
1 polymer ?
#
loop_
_entity_poly.entity_id
_entity_poly.type
_entity_poly.pdbx_seq_one_letter_code
_entity_poly.pdbx_strand_id
1 'polypeptide(L)'
;MAVEFAQKHQALLELEREAEIEEARSILECTSSKQLSVKGVCLPKLHVTNQSTGLYGRTLITLEPSKHHGIASLPANRITTGDIVGLYPSNSAPTAASQCLSGLVWQIRSSKVIIAVENQEQRLDHSTLYMLIKLSNDVTYKRLKRALNDLSKSTNSHSSHLQEVLFDEAPLGSPLTSDLTDLTFFNQNLDESQREAVVFALQQREIVVIHGPPGTGKTTTVVEVILQAVKQGQKVVACAPSNVAVDNLVERLASSKGIQVVRIGHPARLLPQIQKFSLDAQLAASDAGRLLQDVRREIDETLGRASKSKQKEERRSTWNELKYLRKELKEREQQALKMVLTQADVVLATNTSIADDGPAHLLPEDHFDLVVIDECAQAVEASCWIPLRLARRCIVAGDHKQLPPTIISVKAGEEGLAVSLMERVISLHGKKVVKMLSTQYRMHSDIMLWSSGAMYDNQLKADTSVSSHLLRDLPGVEDNEITSLPMLLIDTLGCDYLELELEDEASKGNEGEANLVVVHVEKLCASGVRPEDLAVITPYNLQVELLRHRLLAKFPDLEIKSVDGFQGREKEAVVMSLVRSNSEGEVGFLSEDRRMNVAVTRARRHFCLICDSQTVSHHQFLKDLVSYINNHGEVHSAFQYSQEVDQLIFESPLPDYLMGREKVKPQAKVQARKVPPKGTEKKEKKIPITSSTKSGDKDRYRKTRDKTDEEEADRIRLKKELDTFMKDRKLTWMKFPTSLSSRDRFLVHDICMDMKLYHESKGEGEDRCIIVSKEPIPEQITDLLGQERIGETDSKDEDLIHSNDAAPEITLKNSFSGFANDDASNLQTGTEKNSNVDHRENGCGGASDLASENAFRKNVTENKGSANKSKSISVDKTKERKCSICGKSLPPGNLILHEIKCEKIEEQKKAQQERALLKGKMDKSKQKNILEKTKETDPDELIKLAKKQDGLCNFKKCKEKVMLLGQLCRFCTKRYCLSHHTPEIHGCGELAKIEAHKQRRTDNTQGTKSKKPSIAEREGLHRKLNSKLSDMEKTRQRKPKKK
;
A
#
# COMPACT_ATOMS: atom_id res chain seq x y z
N MET A 1 -6.44 41.64 5.36
CA MET A 1 -5.56 40.52 5.77
C MET A 1 -5.50 39.40 4.73
N ALA A 2 -6.61 38.96 4.12
CA ALA A 2 -6.63 37.85 3.15
C ALA A 2 -5.55 37.90 2.03
N VAL A 3 -5.25 39.09 1.47
CA VAL A 3 -4.23 39.29 0.43
C VAL A 3 -2.81 38.95 0.94
N GLU A 4 -2.47 39.42 2.13
CA GLU A 4 -1.16 39.21 2.77
C GLU A 4 -0.99 37.73 3.16
N PHE A 5 -2.03 37.13 3.75
CA PHE A 5 -2.10 35.69 4.01
C PHE A 5 -1.81 34.87 2.74
N ALA A 6 -2.45 35.23 1.62
CA ALA A 6 -2.29 34.54 0.36
C ALA A 6 -0.90 34.72 -0.26
N GLN A 7 -0.30 35.93 -0.16
CA GLN A 7 1.07 36.17 -0.60
C GLN A 7 2.08 35.36 0.22
N LYS A 8 1.94 35.36 1.56
CA LYS A 8 2.78 34.54 2.45
C LYS A 8 2.67 33.06 2.11
N HIS A 9 1.46 32.52 2.02
CA HIS A 9 1.27 31.10 1.72
C HIS A 9 1.72 30.70 0.31
N GLN A 10 1.66 31.59 -0.69
CA GLN A 10 2.27 31.31 -1.99
C GLN A 10 3.79 31.22 -1.94
N ALA A 11 4.46 31.96 -1.05
CA ALA A 11 5.91 31.84 -0.82
C ALA A 11 6.26 30.55 -0.06
N LEU A 12 5.52 30.23 1.01
CA LEU A 12 5.71 29.01 1.79
C LEU A 12 5.49 27.74 0.96
N LEU A 13 4.45 27.71 0.12
CA LEU A 13 4.21 26.59 -0.79
C LEU A 13 5.29 26.46 -1.88
N GLU A 14 5.95 27.55 -2.28
CA GLU A 14 7.08 27.49 -3.22
C GLU A 14 8.30 26.86 -2.54
N LEU A 15 8.62 27.24 -1.29
CA LEU A 15 9.67 26.59 -0.47
C LEU A 15 9.40 25.10 -0.23
N GLU A 16 8.14 24.72 -0.04
CA GLU A 16 7.73 23.31 0.08
C GLU A 16 7.88 22.55 -1.25
N ARG A 17 7.47 23.17 -2.36
CA ARG A 17 7.60 22.58 -3.70
C ARG A 17 9.06 22.42 -4.12
N GLU A 18 9.92 23.38 -3.77
CA GLU A 18 11.37 23.29 -3.99
C GLU A 18 11.98 22.14 -3.16
N ALA A 19 11.53 21.93 -1.93
CA ALA A 19 11.95 20.78 -1.11
C ALA A 19 11.45 19.43 -1.67
N GLU A 20 10.19 19.29 -2.08
CA GLU A 20 9.68 18.06 -2.74
C GLU A 20 10.47 17.75 -4.02
N ILE A 21 10.80 18.79 -4.80
CA ILE A 21 11.59 18.65 -6.04
C ILE A 21 13.04 18.27 -5.74
N GLU A 22 13.67 18.82 -4.70
CA GLU A 22 15.06 18.50 -4.36
C GLU A 22 15.20 17.12 -3.71
N GLU A 23 14.24 16.68 -2.87
CA GLU A 23 14.18 15.29 -2.38
C GLU A 23 14.03 14.32 -3.57
N ALA A 24 13.08 14.59 -4.48
CA ALA A 24 12.88 13.78 -5.68
C ALA A 24 14.11 13.79 -6.61
N ARG A 25 14.81 14.93 -6.74
CA ARG A 25 16.07 15.05 -7.48
C ARG A 25 17.16 14.19 -6.84
N SER A 26 17.40 14.33 -5.54
CA SER A 26 18.41 13.57 -4.80
C SER A 26 18.20 12.06 -4.96
N ILE A 27 16.95 11.60 -4.86
CA ILE A 27 16.58 10.20 -5.13
C ILE A 27 16.98 9.78 -6.54
N LEU A 28 16.79 10.62 -7.56
CA LEU A 28 17.08 10.32 -8.97
C LEU A 28 18.57 10.44 -9.33
N GLU A 29 19.29 11.42 -8.79
CA GLU A 29 20.68 11.73 -9.17
C GLU A 29 21.71 10.83 -8.44
N CYS A 30 21.46 10.46 -7.18
CA CYS A 30 22.38 9.62 -6.39
C CYS A 30 22.30 8.11 -6.72
N THR A 31 21.47 7.69 -7.69
CA THR A 31 20.94 6.31 -7.71
C THR A 31 20.94 5.67 -9.11
N SER A 32 21.57 4.50 -9.28
CA SER A 32 21.46 3.72 -10.53
C SER A 32 20.04 3.18 -10.76
N SER A 33 19.65 2.89 -12.01
CA SER A 33 18.30 2.37 -12.32
C SER A 33 17.94 1.08 -11.58
N LYS A 34 18.93 0.24 -11.24
CA LYS A 34 18.75 -0.95 -10.40
C LYS A 34 18.40 -0.56 -8.95
N GLN A 35 19.12 0.40 -8.37
CA GLN A 35 18.84 0.91 -7.02
C GLN A 35 17.54 1.74 -6.96
N LEU A 36 17.16 2.45 -8.02
CA LEU A 36 15.85 3.15 -8.11
C LEU A 36 14.68 2.17 -8.08
N SER A 37 14.86 0.97 -8.64
CA SER A 37 13.90 -0.12 -8.54
C SER A 37 13.87 -0.75 -7.14
N VAL A 38 14.98 -0.72 -6.37
CA VAL A 38 15.03 -1.17 -4.97
C VAL A 38 14.38 -0.14 -4.03
N LYS A 39 14.66 1.16 -4.22
CA LYS A 39 13.93 2.26 -3.57
C LYS A 39 12.44 2.31 -3.99
N GLY A 40 12.04 1.56 -5.02
CA GLY A 40 10.66 1.39 -5.47
C GLY A 40 10.08 2.56 -6.25
N VAL A 41 10.90 3.52 -6.70
CA VAL A 41 10.46 4.76 -7.36
C VAL A 41 10.41 4.61 -8.90
N CYS A 42 10.99 3.51 -9.41
CA CYS A 42 11.12 3.21 -10.84
C CYS A 42 10.69 1.76 -11.15
N LEU A 43 9.98 1.57 -12.27
CA LEU A 43 9.62 0.28 -12.86
C LEU A 43 10.30 0.13 -14.24
N PRO A 44 11.42 -0.61 -14.34
CA PRO A 44 12.18 -0.74 -15.58
C PRO A 44 11.65 -1.84 -16.51
N LYS A 45 11.97 -1.75 -17.82
CA LYS A 45 11.78 -2.79 -18.84
C LYS A 45 10.33 -3.28 -19.04
N LEU A 46 9.41 -2.32 -19.08
CA LEU A 46 8.01 -2.52 -19.47
C LEU A 46 7.85 -2.47 -21.00
N HIS A 47 6.77 -3.04 -21.52
CA HIS A 47 6.34 -2.91 -22.92
C HIS A 47 4.86 -2.56 -23.01
N VAL A 48 4.46 -1.84 -24.07
CA VAL A 48 3.07 -1.41 -24.28
C VAL A 48 2.26 -2.56 -24.89
N THR A 49 1.22 -3.03 -24.20
CA THR A 49 0.39 -4.16 -24.65
C THR A 49 -0.98 -3.75 -25.20
N ASN A 50 -1.54 -2.62 -24.76
CA ASN A 50 -2.85 -2.15 -25.22
C ASN A 50 -3.00 -0.61 -25.09
N GLN A 51 -3.83 0.00 -25.94
CA GLN A 51 -4.23 1.40 -25.89
C GLN A 51 -5.75 1.51 -26.14
N SER A 52 -6.48 2.21 -25.28
CA SER A 52 -7.96 2.27 -25.31
C SER A 52 -8.52 3.61 -24.83
N THR A 53 -9.76 3.94 -25.19
CA THR A 53 -10.42 5.21 -24.80
C THR A 53 -10.99 5.13 -23.38
N GLY A 54 -10.53 6.02 -22.49
CA GLY A 54 -11.00 6.17 -21.11
C GLY A 54 -12.04 7.27 -20.90
N LEU A 55 -12.36 7.54 -19.63
CA LEU A 55 -13.18 8.69 -19.22
C LEU A 55 -12.49 10.03 -19.54
N TYR A 56 -13.27 11.10 -19.71
CA TYR A 56 -12.78 12.45 -20.02
C TYR A 56 -11.99 12.52 -21.36
N GLY A 57 -12.18 11.53 -22.24
CA GLY A 57 -11.47 11.42 -23.52
C GLY A 57 -9.97 11.06 -23.42
N ARG A 58 -9.49 10.66 -22.24
CA ARG A 58 -8.07 10.27 -22.02
C ARG A 58 -7.75 8.91 -22.68
N THR A 59 -6.51 8.71 -23.08
CA THR A 59 -6.03 7.40 -23.56
C THR A 59 -5.51 6.57 -22.38
N LEU A 60 -6.01 5.34 -22.22
CA LEU A 60 -5.51 4.36 -21.25
C LEU A 60 -4.49 3.46 -21.95
N ILE A 61 -3.23 3.51 -21.50
CA ILE A 61 -2.10 2.74 -22.01
C ILE A 61 -1.74 1.64 -21.00
N THR A 62 -1.74 0.38 -21.44
CA THR A 62 -1.36 -0.77 -20.60
C THR A 62 0.12 -1.11 -20.81
N LEU A 63 0.85 -1.28 -19.71
CA LEU A 63 2.28 -1.58 -19.62
C LEU A 63 2.51 -2.86 -18.82
N GLU A 64 3.23 -3.82 -19.41
CA GLU A 64 3.53 -5.12 -18.78
C GLU A 64 5.04 -5.38 -18.74
N PRO A 65 5.59 -6.14 -17.77
CA PRO A 65 6.98 -6.57 -17.77
C PRO A 65 7.38 -7.34 -19.03
N SER A 66 8.62 -7.19 -19.49
CA SER A 66 9.13 -7.98 -20.61
C SER A 66 9.33 -9.46 -20.22
N LYS A 67 8.52 -10.35 -20.83
CA LYS A 67 8.58 -11.80 -20.60
C LYS A 67 9.94 -12.42 -20.95
N HIS A 68 10.68 -11.81 -21.89
CA HIS A 68 12.03 -12.24 -22.31
C HIS A 68 13.14 -11.97 -21.26
N HIS A 69 12.78 -11.57 -20.04
CA HIS A 69 13.73 -11.30 -18.95
C HIS A 69 13.39 -12.03 -17.64
N GLY A 70 12.48 -13.01 -17.65
CA GLY A 70 12.11 -13.82 -16.47
C GLY A 70 11.26 -13.08 -15.41
N ILE A 71 10.93 -11.81 -15.63
CA ILE A 71 10.11 -11.00 -14.74
C ILE A 71 8.63 -11.22 -15.10
N ALA A 72 7.94 -12.09 -14.37
CA ALA A 72 6.51 -12.36 -14.56
C ALA A 72 5.58 -11.38 -13.81
N SER A 73 6.12 -10.63 -12.85
CA SER A 73 5.43 -9.66 -12.01
C SER A 73 6.28 -8.40 -11.84
N LEU A 74 5.65 -7.23 -11.68
CA LEU A 74 6.34 -5.99 -11.38
C LEU A 74 7.14 -6.11 -10.06
N PRO A 75 8.34 -5.51 -9.98
CA PRO A 75 9.11 -5.48 -8.73
C PRO A 75 8.36 -4.68 -7.64
N ALA A 76 8.73 -4.92 -6.38
CA ALA A 76 8.22 -4.16 -5.23
C ALA A 76 8.46 -2.66 -5.45
N ASN A 77 7.44 -1.83 -5.24
CA ASN A 77 7.48 -0.42 -5.61
C ASN A 77 6.57 0.45 -4.73
N ARG A 78 6.87 1.75 -4.71
CA ARG A 78 6.15 2.83 -3.99
C ARG A 78 5.26 3.63 -4.95
N ILE A 79 4.93 3.07 -6.13
CA ILE A 79 4.04 3.69 -7.12
C ILE A 79 2.61 3.21 -6.88
N THR A 80 1.69 4.16 -6.77
CA THR A 80 0.29 3.95 -6.39
C THR A 80 -0.64 4.51 -7.45
N THR A 81 -1.92 4.14 -7.40
CA THR A 81 -2.93 4.73 -8.30
C THR A 81 -2.95 6.25 -8.17
N GLY A 82 -2.98 6.93 -9.31
CA GLY A 82 -3.07 8.38 -9.45
C GLY A 82 -1.77 9.14 -9.16
N ASP A 83 -0.66 8.44 -8.94
CA ASP A 83 0.66 9.08 -9.01
C ASP A 83 0.91 9.61 -10.44
N ILE A 84 1.60 10.74 -10.56
CA ILE A 84 2.11 11.20 -11.85
C ILE A 84 3.36 10.39 -12.17
N VAL A 85 3.45 9.90 -13.40
CA VAL A 85 4.55 9.07 -13.89
C VAL A 85 5.01 9.53 -15.26
N GLY A 86 6.32 9.54 -15.46
CA GLY A 86 6.96 9.74 -16.76
C GLY A 86 7.32 8.40 -17.39
N LEU A 87 7.08 8.26 -18.69
CA LEU A 87 7.55 7.11 -19.47
C LEU A 87 8.79 7.51 -20.29
N TYR A 88 9.87 6.76 -20.12
CA TYR A 88 11.18 6.98 -20.75
C TYR A 88 11.60 5.71 -21.52
N PRO A 89 12.36 5.80 -22.63
CA PRO A 89 12.99 4.63 -23.23
C PRO A 89 14.01 4.01 -22.27
N SER A 90 14.04 2.68 -22.14
CA SER A 90 14.97 1.98 -21.24
C SER A 90 16.45 2.15 -21.59
N ASN A 91 16.73 2.62 -22.81
CA ASN A 91 18.09 2.77 -23.37
C ASN A 91 18.65 4.20 -23.27
N SER A 92 17.90 5.14 -22.66
CA SER A 92 18.29 6.54 -22.51
C SER A 92 18.29 6.97 -21.03
N ALA A 93 19.23 7.84 -20.64
CA ALA A 93 19.22 8.45 -19.33
C ALA A 93 17.91 9.24 -19.09
N PRO A 94 17.26 9.14 -17.90
CA PRO A 94 15.99 9.79 -17.62
C PRO A 94 16.17 11.30 -17.46
N THR A 95 15.92 12.03 -18.54
CA THR A 95 16.06 13.49 -18.64
C THR A 95 14.78 14.06 -19.24
N ALA A 96 14.47 15.33 -19.01
CA ALA A 96 13.26 15.95 -19.57
C ALA A 96 13.18 15.83 -21.11
N ALA A 97 14.32 15.84 -21.81
CA ALA A 97 14.40 15.66 -23.26
C ALA A 97 14.20 14.21 -23.74
N SER A 98 14.35 13.20 -22.86
CA SER A 98 14.13 11.79 -23.18
C SER A 98 12.75 11.26 -22.76
N GLN A 99 11.90 12.12 -22.17
CA GLN A 99 10.57 11.74 -21.73
C GLN A 99 9.60 11.59 -22.91
N CYS A 100 9.08 10.38 -23.15
CA CYS A 100 8.11 10.13 -24.22
C CYS A 100 6.70 10.65 -23.88
N LEU A 101 6.34 10.63 -22.59
CA LEU A 101 5.08 11.18 -22.07
C LEU A 101 5.10 11.35 -20.56
N SER A 102 4.13 12.10 -20.04
CA SER A 102 3.64 12.01 -18.66
C SER A 102 2.23 11.41 -18.66
N GLY A 103 1.84 10.80 -17.54
CA GLY A 103 0.49 10.29 -17.33
C GLY A 103 0.19 10.09 -15.84
N LEU A 104 -1.07 9.82 -15.53
CA LEU A 104 -1.54 9.40 -14.20
C LEU A 104 -1.64 7.88 -14.15
N VAL A 105 -1.19 7.23 -13.08
CA VAL A 105 -1.40 5.78 -12.92
C VAL A 105 -2.91 5.49 -12.76
N TRP A 106 -3.55 4.96 -13.79
CA TRP A 106 -4.97 4.59 -13.74
C TRP A 106 -5.20 3.34 -12.90
N GLN A 107 -4.30 2.36 -12.97
CA GLN A 107 -4.34 1.15 -12.15
C GLN A 107 -2.96 0.53 -12.06
N ILE A 108 -2.59 0.00 -10.90
CA ILE A 108 -1.46 -0.92 -10.75
C ILE A 108 -1.96 -2.29 -10.24
N ARG A 109 -1.37 -3.37 -10.73
CA ARG A 109 -1.56 -4.76 -10.29
C ARG A 109 -0.19 -5.44 -10.23
N SER A 110 -0.09 -6.62 -9.63
CA SER A 110 1.16 -7.40 -9.59
C SER A 110 1.77 -7.69 -10.97
N SER A 111 0.97 -7.79 -12.04
CA SER A 111 1.45 -8.11 -13.40
C SER A 111 1.49 -6.93 -14.38
N LYS A 112 0.87 -5.78 -14.07
CA LYS A 112 0.76 -4.66 -15.03
C LYS A 112 0.46 -3.31 -14.41
N VAL A 113 0.88 -2.25 -15.11
CA VAL A 113 0.47 -0.85 -14.86
C VAL A 113 -0.41 -0.39 -16.01
N ILE A 114 -1.45 0.39 -15.71
CA ILE A 114 -2.22 1.15 -16.70
C ILE A 114 -2.02 2.63 -16.38
N ILE A 115 -1.66 3.43 -17.37
CA ILE A 115 -1.52 4.89 -17.24
C ILE A 115 -2.55 5.61 -18.11
N ALA A 116 -3.19 6.64 -17.57
CA ALA A 116 -4.08 7.55 -18.27
C ALA A 116 -3.31 8.78 -18.75
N VAL A 117 -3.44 9.08 -20.04
CA VAL A 117 -2.69 10.14 -20.72
C VAL A 117 -3.66 11.09 -21.41
N GLU A 118 -3.45 12.39 -21.25
CA GLU A 118 -4.26 13.40 -21.93
C GLU A 118 -3.70 13.63 -23.35
N ASN A 119 -4.51 13.32 -24.37
CA ASN A 119 -4.26 13.58 -25.81
C ASN A 119 -2.81 13.33 -26.30
N GLN A 120 -2.53 12.15 -26.86
CA GLN A 120 -1.38 11.98 -27.75
C GLN A 120 -1.79 11.75 -29.21
N GLU A 121 -1.23 12.59 -30.07
CA GLU A 121 -1.09 12.38 -31.53
C GLU A 121 0.12 11.48 -31.84
N GLN A 122 1.02 11.32 -30.86
CA GLN A 122 2.20 10.46 -30.92
C GLN A 122 1.83 9.00 -30.59
N ARG A 123 2.39 8.06 -31.35
CA ARG A 123 2.17 6.62 -31.19
C ARG A 123 3.37 5.98 -30.51
N LEU A 124 3.18 5.42 -29.32
CA LEU A 124 4.19 4.56 -28.70
C LEU A 124 4.38 3.28 -29.51
N ASP A 125 5.64 2.87 -29.65
CA ASP A 125 6.02 1.64 -30.31
C ASP A 125 5.89 0.46 -29.34
N HIS A 126 5.34 -0.65 -29.81
CA HIS A 126 5.16 -1.87 -29.01
C HIS A 126 6.46 -2.71 -28.95
N SER A 127 7.44 -2.44 -29.82
CA SER A 127 8.75 -3.11 -29.81
C SER A 127 9.76 -2.48 -28.82
N THR A 128 9.54 -1.22 -28.45
CA THR A 128 10.43 -0.47 -27.54
C THR A 128 10.17 -0.83 -26.08
N LEU A 129 11.26 -1.09 -25.33
CA LEU A 129 11.19 -1.26 -23.87
C LEU A 129 11.24 0.09 -23.16
N TYR A 130 10.29 0.32 -22.26
CA TYR A 130 10.13 1.56 -21.51
C TYR A 130 10.44 1.38 -20.02
N MET A 131 10.74 2.50 -19.38
CA MET A 131 10.97 2.67 -17.94
C MET A 131 9.97 3.69 -17.42
N LEU A 132 9.24 3.34 -16.36
CA LEU A 132 8.24 4.21 -15.73
C LEU A 132 8.81 4.76 -14.42
N ILE A 133 8.90 6.08 -14.30
CA ILE A 133 9.44 6.78 -13.11
C ILE A 133 8.34 7.63 -12.49
N LYS A 134 8.19 7.61 -11.16
CA LYS A 134 7.30 8.50 -10.43
C LYS A 134 7.84 9.93 -10.43
N LEU A 135 6.97 10.90 -10.74
CA LEU A 135 7.28 12.33 -10.79
C LEU A 135 6.55 13.07 -9.64
N SER A 136 7.07 14.23 -9.25
CA SER A 136 6.42 15.12 -8.27
C SER A 136 5.07 15.66 -8.77
N ASN A 137 4.14 15.91 -7.85
CA ASN A 137 2.74 16.18 -8.22
C ASN A 137 2.40 17.68 -8.29
N ASP A 138 2.95 18.33 -9.31
CA ASP A 138 2.81 19.76 -9.61
C ASP A 138 1.33 20.20 -9.85
N VAL A 139 0.37 19.26 -9.99
CA VAL A 139 -1.08 19.57 -10.09
C VAL A 139 -1.66 19.98 -8.73
N THR A 140 -1.23 19.35 -7.63
CA THR A 140 -1.66 19.74 -6.28
C THR A 140 -1.24 21.18 -6.01
N TYR A 141 0.05 21.48 -6.20
CA TYR A 141 0.60 22.83 -6.04
C TYR A 141 -0.16 23.89 -6.87
N LYS A 142 -0.43 23.60 -8.15
CA LYS A 142 -1.19 24.51 -9.03
C LYS A 142 -2.62 24.78 -8.52
N ARG A 143 -3.30 23.78 -7.95
CA ARG A 143 -4.64 23.96 -7.35
C ARG A 143 -4.59 24.82 -6.09
N LEU A 144 -3.63 24.59 -5.19
CA LEU A 144 -3.40 25.42 -3.99
C LEU A 144 -3.10 26.88 -4.38
N LYS A 145 -2.18 27.07 -5.34
CA LYS A 145 -1.80 28.41 -5.84
C LYS A 145 -2.95 29.13 -6.53
N ARG A 146 -3.88 28.43 -7.19
CA ARG A 146 -5.11 29.05 -7.71
C ARG A 146 -6.04 29.50 -6.58
N ALA A 147 -6.37 28.64 -5.61
CA ALA A 147 -7.25 29.00 -4.51
C ALA A 147 -6.75 30.23 -3.71
N LEU A 148 -5.44 30.33 -3.46
CA LEU A 148 -4.83 31.53 -2.86
C LEU A 148 -4.90 32.78 -3.76
N ASN A 149 -4.86 32.62 -5.08
CA ASN A 149 -5.03 33.70 -6.05
C ASN A 149 -6.48 34.08 -6.34
N ASP A 150 -7.45 33.26 -5.93
CA ASP A 150 -8.87 33.60 -5.96
C ASP A 150 -9.24 34.35 -4.68
N LEU A 151 -8.77 33.83 -3.53
CA LEU A 151 -8.88 34.45 -2.21
C LEU A 151 -8.31 35.87 -2.17
N SER A 152 -7.14 36.10 -2.78
CA SER A 152 -6.51 37.43 -2.82
C SER A 152 -7.18 38.44 -3.75
N LYS A 153 -8.13 38.02 -4.58
CA LYS A 153 -8.87 38.90 -5.50
C LYS A 153 -10.31 39.16 -5.07
N SER A 154 -10.78 38.52 -3.99
CA SER A 154 -12.16 38.64 -3.49
C SER A 154 -13.23 38.42 -4.57
N THR A 155 -12.98 37.55 -5.55
CA THR A 155 -13.82 37.41 -6.76
C THR A 155 -15.20 36.82 -6.49
N ASN A 156 -15.36 36.04 -5.43
CA ASN A 156 -16.57 35.29 -5.15
C ASN A 156 -17.36 35.94 -4.00
N SER A 157 -18.41 36.69 -4.36
CA SER A 157 -19.31 37.34 -3.42
C SER A 157 -20.14 36.37 -2.56
N HIS A 158 -20.25 35.10 -2.94
CA HIS A 158 -21.06 34.12 -2.22
C HIS A 158 -20.45 33.76 -0.85
N SER A 159 -19.12 33.73 -0.74
CA SER A 159 -18.39 33.32 0.47
C SER A 159 -17.65 34.46 1.19
N SER A 160 -17.93 35.74 0.85
CA SER A 160 -17.17 36.88 1.37
C SER A 160 -17.27 37.02 2.90
N HIS A 161 -18.49 37.03 3.46
CA HIS A 161 -18.70 37.12 4.91
C HIS A 161 -18.02 35.98 5.69
N LEU A 162 -17.96 34.77 5.11
CA LEU A 162 -17.22 33.65 5.70
C LEU A 162 -15.70 33.89 5.67
N GLN A 163 -15.16 34.47 4.59
CA GLN A 163 -13.76 34.86 4.50
C GLN A 163 -13.45 35.96 5.54
N GLU A 164 -14.31 36.98 5.65
CA GLU A 164 -14.16 38.08 6.60
C GLU A 164 -14.13 37.56 8.06
N VAL A 165 -15.06 36.68 8.44
CA VAL A 165 -15.09 36.02 9.78
C VAL A 165 -13.88 35.10 10.01
N LEU A 166 -13.38 34.42 8.97
CA LEU A 166 -12.17 33.59 9.04
C LEU A 166 -10.86 34.40 9.07
N PHE A 167 -10.90 35.72 8.87
CA PHE A 167 -9.77 36.65 8.98
C PHE A 167 -9.90 37.68 10.10
N ASP A 168 -10.96 37.62 10.93
CA ASP A 168 -11.30 38.63 11.96
C ASP A 168 -11.61 40.04 11.39
N GLU A 169 -12.03 40.10 10.12
CA GLU A 169 -12.48 41.32 9.45
C GLU A 169 -13.99 41.58 9.69
N ALA A 170 -14.74 40.54 10.09
CA ALA A 170 -16.14 40.62 10.52
C ALA A 170 -16.40 39.76 11.78
N PRO A 171 -17.34 40.15 12.67
CA PRO A 171 -17.72 39.35 13.83
C PRO A 171 -18.58 38.14 13.44
N LEU A 172 -18.49 37.08 14.24
CA LEU A 172 -19.40 35.92 14.17
C LEU A 172 -20.87 36.36 14.24
N GLY A 173 -21.72 35.73 13.41
CA GLY A 173 -23.16 35.99 13.40
C GLY A 173 -23.84 35.50 14.67
N SER A 174 -25.00 36.08 15.00
CA SER A 174 -25.83 35.56 16.08
C SER A 174 -26.36 34.15 15.73
N PRO A 175 -26.35 33.18 16.64
CA PRO A 175 -26.85 31.83 16.35
C PRO A 175 -28.27 31.83 15.78
N LEU A 176 -28.56 30.85 14.92
CA LEU A 176 -29.88 30.68 14.32
C LEU A 176 -30.89 30.32 15.42
N THR A 177 -31.89 31.18 15.60
CA THR A 177 -33.01 31.00 16.53
C THR A 177 -34.07 30.03 16.00
N SER A 178 -33.64 29.01 15.24
CA SER A 178 -34.50 27.88 14.88
C SER A 178 -34.75 27.03 16.11
N ASP A 179 -36.01 26.68 16.36
CA ASP A 179 -36.41 25.87 17.50
C ASP A 179 -35.97 24.40 17.28
N LEU A 180 -34.75 24.08 17.71
CA LEU A 180 -34.14 22.74 17.64
C LEU A 180 -34.51 21.87 18.86
N THR A 181 -35.50 22.29 19.64
CA THR A 181 -36.00 21.58 20.83
C THR A 181 -36.50 20.17 20.50
N ASP A 182 -37.13 19.98 19.34
CA ASP A 182 -37.59 18.68 18.82
C ASP A 182 -36.63 18.05 17.77
N LEU A 183 -35.31 18.23 17.90
CA LEU A 183 -34.35 17.64 16.94
C LEU A 183 -34.26 16.11 17.06
N THR A 184 -35.04 15.39 16.25
CA THR A 184 -34.94 13.92 16.15
C THR A 184 -33.63 13.50 15.47
N PHE A 185 -32.67 13.01 16.26
CA PHE A 185 -31.42 12.43 15.78
C PHE A 185 -31.65 11.18 14.90
N PHE A 186 -30.82 10.96 13.88
CA PHE A 186 -30.83 9.73 13.09
C PHE A 186 -30.14 8.60 13.84
N ASN A 187 -28.97 8.85 14.41
CA ASN A 187 -28.31 7.93 15.34
C ASN A 187 -28.85 8.14 16.77
N GLN A 188 -29.58 7.15 17.29
CA GLN A 188 -30.09 7.20 18.66
C GLN A 188 -29.02 6.94 19.73
N ASN A 189 -27.85 6.40 19.34
CA ASN A 189 -26.77 6.00 20.25
C ASN A 189 -25.68 7.08 20.41
N LEU A 190 -25.98 8.35 20.13
CA LEU A 190 -25.06 9.47 20.38
C LEU A 190 -25.01 9.83 21.87
N ASP A 191 -23.84 10.13 22.41
CA ASP A 191 -23.72 10.70 23.76
C ASP A 191 -23.98 12.19 23.80
N GLU A 192 -24.11 12.74 25.01
CA GLU A 192 -24.47 14.14 25.23
C GLU A 192 -23.48 15.11 24.57
N SER A 193 -22.16 14.83 24.60
CA SER A 193 -21.18 15.71 23.97
C SER A 193 -21.26 15.69 22.44
N GLN A 194 -21.69 14.56 21.86
CA GLN A 194 -22.00 14.45 20.43
C GLN A 194 -23.32 15.17 20.08
N ARG A 195 -24.36 15.05 20.91
CA ARG A 195 -25.65 15.76 20.73
C ARG A 195 -25.49 17.27 20.83
N GLU A 196 -24.79 17.75 21.86
CA GLU A 196 -24.41 19.16 22.01
C GLU A 196 -23.65 19.67 20.76
N ALA A 197 -22.68 18.89 20.27
CA ALA A 197 -21.92 19.26 19.08
C ALA A 197 -22.78 19.33 17.82
N VAL A 198 -23.75 18.42 17.63
CA VAL A 198 -24.71 18.46 16.51
C VAL A 198 -25.63 19.68 16.60
N VAL A 199 -26.25 19.93 17.76
CA VAL A 199 -27.16 21.08 17.94
C VAL A 199 -26.43 22.40 17.75
N PHE A 200 -25.26 22.56 18.36
CA PHE A 200 -24.40 23.72 18.20
C PHE A 200 -23.96 23.92 16.73
N ALA A 201 -23.57 22.83 16.06
CA ALA A 201 -23.17 22.87 14.66
C ALA A 201 -24.30 23.31 13.72
N LEU A 202 -25.55 22.96 14.05
CA LEU A 202 -26.74 23.37 13.31
C LEU A 202 -27.19 24.81 13.63
N GLN A 203 -26.82 25.37 14.78
CA GLN A 203 -27.16 26.75 15.16
C GLN A 203 -26.18 27.81 14.63
N GLN A 204 -24.88 27.52 14.54
CA GLN A 204 -23.88 28.51 14.12
C GLN A 204 -23.97 28.83 12.62
N ARG A 205 -23.85 30.11 12.25
CA ARG A 205 -24.06 30.57 10.86
C ARG A 205 -22.85 30.36 9.96
N GLU A 206 -21.66 30.81 10.37
CA GLU A 206 -20.49 30.86 9.51
C GLU A 206 -19.55 29.66 9.69
N ILE A 207 -19.01 29.47 10.90
CA ILE A 207 -17.92 28.52 11.18
C ILE A 207 -18.20 27.73 12.47
N VAL A 208 -17.96 26.42 12.41
CA VAL A 208 -17.97 25.49 13.55
C VAL A 208 -16.69 24.66 13.54
N VAL A 209 -16.13 24.42 14.73
CA VAL A 209 -15.04 23.48 14.95
C VAL A 209 -15.53 22.33 15.84
N ILE A 210 -15.65 21.13 15.27
CA ILE A 210 -15.87 19.89 16.03
C ILE A 210 -14.50 19.29 16.36
N HIS A 211 -14.02 19.57 17.57
CA HIS A 211 -12.80 18.96 18.08
C HIS A 211 -13.12 17.54 18.56
N GLY A 212 -12.62 16.54 17.84
CA GLY A 212 -12.87 15.12 18.10
C GLY A 212 -11.60 14.35 18.48
N PRO A 213 -11.24 14.29 19.78
CA PRO A 213 -10.14 13.50 20.31
C PRO A 213 -10.20 11.99 19.95
N PRO A 214 -9.11 11.22 20.17
CA PRO A 214 -9.05 9.79 19.85
C PRO A 214 -10.21 8.99 20.45
N GLY A 215 -10.86 8.16 19.64
CA GLY A 215 -11.98 7.31 20.07
C GLY A 215 -13.33 8.01 20.29
N THR A 216 -13.43 9.33 20.17
CA THR A 216 -14.64 10.10 20.57
C THR A 216 -15.82 10.08 19.59
N GLY A 217 -15.76 9.29 18.52
CA GLY A 217 -16.84 9.24 17.52
C GLY A 217 -16.97 10.49 16.65
N LYS A 218 -15.89 11.27 16.46
CA LYS A 218 -15.81 12.45 15.56
C LYS A 218 -16.59 12.28 14.25
N THR A 219 -16.19 11.31 13.42
CA THR A 219 -16.82 11.04 12.11
C THR A 219 -18.25 10.49 12.25
N THR A 220 -18.69 10.01 13.42
CA THR A 220 -20.10 9.69 13.70
C THR A 220 -20.92 10.96 13.89
N THR A 221 -20.37 11.91 14.65
CA THR A 221 -20.97 13.24 14.90
C THR A 221 -21.04 14.05 13.61
N VAL A 222 -19.97 14.07 12.81
CA VAL A 222 -19.92 14.73 11.50
C VAL A 222 -20.96 14.16 10.53
N VAL A 223 -21.15 12.84 10.53
CA VAL A 223 -22.20 12.20 9.72
C VAL A 223 -23.58 12.66 10.17
N GLU A 224 -23.91 12.63 11.48
CA GLU A 224 -25.20 13.12 11.98
C GLU A 224 -25.47 14.59 11.58
N VAL A 225 -24.47 15.47 11.68
CA VAL A 225 -24.56 16.87 11.23
C VAL A 225 -24.93 16.96 9.74
N ILE A 226 -24.29 16.15 8.89
CA ILE A 226 -24.60 16.10 7.44
C ILE A 226 -26.03 15.56 7.21
N LEU A 227 -26.45 14.52 7.93
CA LEU A 227 -27.81 13.96 7.82
C LEU A 227 -28.88 15.01 8.19
N GLN A 228 -28.66 15.78 9.26
CA GLN A 228 -29.58 16.84 9.69
C GLN A 228 -29.59 18.04 8.73
N ALA A 229 -28.43 18.43 8.17
CA ALA A 229 -28.37 19.47 7.14
C ALA A 229 -29.15 19.06 5.87
N VAL A 230 -28.96 17.83 5.38
CA VAL A 230 -29.72 17.28 4.24
C VAL A 230 -31.21 17.18 4.56
N LYS A 231 -31.60 16.82 5.79
CA LYS A 231 -33.00 16.83 6.26
C LYS A 231 -33.63 18.23 6.25
N GLN A 232 -32.83 19.28 6.48
CA GLN A 232 -33.23 20.68 6.34
C GLN A 232 -33.25 21.16 4.87
N GLY A 233 -32.95 20.28 3.90
CA GLY A 233 -32.93 20.56 2.47
C GLY A 233 -31.61 21.14 1.95
N GLN A 234 -30.57 21.23 2.79
CA GLN A 234 -29.28 21.79 2.40
C GLN A 234 -28.49 20.85 1.49
N LYS A 235 -27.80 21.42 0.49
CA LYS A 235 -26.84 20.71 -0.34
C LYS A 235 -25.45 20.82 0.26
N VAL A 236 -24.81 19.68 0.49
CA VAL A 236 -23.58 19.57 1.29
C VAL A 236 -22.41 19.13 0.42
N VAL A 237 -21.27 19.80 0.55
CA VAL A 237 -19.98 19.30 0.05
C VAL A 237 -19.11 18.88 1.23
N ALA A 238 -18.78 17.58 1.29
CA ALA A 238 -17.97 17.00 2.36
C ALA A 238 -16.57 16.65 1.86
N CYS A 239 -15.56 17.16 2.55
CA CYS A 239 -14.16 17.05 2.17
C CYS A 239 -13.27 16.55 3.32
N ALA A 240 -12.08 16.09 2.94
CA ALA A 240 -10.98 15.78 3.84
C ALA A 240 -9.64 15.83 3.07
N PRO A 241 -8.47 15.95 3.74
CA PRO A 241 -7.18 15.93 3.06
C PRO A 241 -6.84 14.56 2.44
N SER A 242 -7.24 13.44 3.06
CA SER A 242 -6.89 12.08 2.62
C SER A 242 -8.06 11.32 2.00
N ASN A 243 -7.80 10.42 1.05
CA ASN A 243 -8.86 9.60 0.45
C ASN A 243 -9.54 8.68 1.47
N VAL A 244 -8.82 8.17 2.47
CA VAL A 244 -9.38 7.27 3.50
C VAL A 244 -10.40 8.01 4.37
N ALA A 245 -10.15 9.26 4.74
CA ALA A 245 -11.10 10.05 5.53
C ALA A 245 -12.40 10.34 4.74
N VAL A 246 -12.29 10.70 3.45
CA VAL A 246 -13.47 10.88 2.58
C VAL A 246 -14.22 9.56 2.41
N ASP A 247 -13.52 8.45 2.20
CA ASP A 247 -14.13 7.14 2.00
C ASP A 247 -14.87 6.67 3.27
N ASN A 248 -14.32 6.88 4.46
CA ASN A 248 -15.00 6.63 5.74
C ASN A 248 -16.31 7.43 5.89
N LEU A 249 -16.37 8.67 5.38
CA LEU A 249 -17.61 9.46 5.33
C LEU A 249 -18.62 8.87 4.33
N VAL A 250 -18.17 8.46 3.14
CA VAL A 250 -19.04 7.85 2.11
C VAL A 250 -19.70 6.58 2.65
N GLU A 251 -18.94 5.68 3.29
CA GLU A 251 -19.46 4.40 3.81
C GLU A 251 -20.59 4.59 4.84
N ARG A 252 -20.42 5.56 5.74
CA ARG A 252 -21.40 5.88 6.78
C ARG A 252 -22.64 6.59 6.24
N LEU A 253 -22.46 7.59 5.37
CA LEU A 253 -23.59 8.29 4.73
C LEU A 253 -24.38 7.36 3.79
N ALA A 254 -23.69 6.52 3.01
CA ALA A 254 -24.31 5.52 2.14
C ALA A 254 -25.13 4.45 2.87
N SER A 255 -24.88 4.24 4.16
CA SER A 255 -25.65 3.34 5.00
C SER A 255 -26.98 3.96 5.46
N SER A 256 -27.15 5.28 5.30
CA SER A 256 -28.36 6.02 5.66
C SER A 256 -29.38 5.98 4.52
N LYS A 257 -30.63 5.59 4.84
CA LYS A 257 -31.69 5.44 3.82
C LYS A 257 -32.18 6.81 3.34
N GLY A 258 -32.24 6.98 2.01
CA GLY A 258 -32.93 8.10 1.37
C GLY A 258 -32.06 9.28 0.91
N ILE A 259 -30.73 9.19 1.01
CA ILE A 259 -29.80 10.28 0.66
C ILE A 259 -28.96 9.89 -0.56
N GLN A 260 -28.82 10.81 -1.53
CA GLN A 260 -27.95 10.62 -2.70
C GLN A 260 -26.53 11.11 -2.42
N VAL A 261 -25.59 10.17 -2.31
CA VAL A 261 -24.16 10.46 -2.11
C VAL A 261 -23.36 10.27 -3.41
N VAL A 262 -22.45 11.20 -3.73
CA VAL A 262 -21.61 11.15 -4.94
C VAL A 262 -20.14 11.39 -4.57
N ARG A 263 -19.28 10.39 -4.78
CA ARG A 263 -17.84 10.44 -4.49
C ARG A 263 -17.06 10.90 -5.73
N ILE A 264 -16.57 12.14 -5.70
CA ILE A 264 -15.62 12.67 -6.68
C ILE A 264 -14.22 12.18 -6.29
N GLY A 265 -13.65 11.30 -7.11
CA GLY A 265 -12.33 10.73 -6.91
C GLY A 265 -12.03 9.66 -7.96
N HIS A 266 -10.76 9.42 -8.24
CA HIS A 266 -10.33 8.40 -9.20
C HIS A 266 -10.73 7.00 -8.70
N PRO A 267 -11.55 6.19 -9.41
CA PRO A 267 -12.16 4.98 -8.83
C PRO A 267 -11.16 3.98 -8.21
N ALA A 268 -10.02 3.75 -8.85
CA ALA A 268 -8.96 2.87 -8.33
C ALA A 268 -8.09 3.47 -7.18
N ARG A 269 -8.46 4.65 -6.63
CA ARG A 269 -8.00 5.17 -5.34
C ARG A 269 -9.01 4.93 -4.20
N LEU A 270 -10.21 4.43 -4.51
CA LEU A 270 -11.31 4.26 -3.56
C LEU A 270 -11.38 2.81 -3.05
N LEU A 271 -11.86 2.62 -1.83
CA LEU A 271 -12.12 1.29 -1.27
C LEU A 271 -13.14 0.52 -2.14
N PRO A 272 -13.01 -0.80 -2.35
CA PRO A 272 -13.85 -1.55 -3.29
C PRO A 272 -15.36 -1.41 -3.06
N GLN A 273 -15.80 -1.42 -1.80
CA GLN A 273 -17.22 -1.28 -1.44
C GLN A 273 -17.80 0.13 -1.72
N ILE A 274 -16.93 1.14 -1.88
CA ILE A 274 -17.27 2.55 -2.14
C ILE A 274 -17.28 2.87 -3.64
N GLN A 275 -16.59 2.09 -4.49
CA GLN A 275 -16.47 2.40 -5.93
C GLN A 275 -17.82 2.58 -6.64
N LYS A 276 -18.89 1.91 -6.18
CA LYS A 276 -20.28 2.08 -6.67
C LYS A 276 -20.88 3.48 -6.45
N PHE A 277 -20.36 4.24 -5.50
CA PHE A 277 -20.74 5.64 -5.23
C PHE A 277 -19.82 6.65 -5.93
N SER A 278 -18.81 6.19 -6.69
CA SER A 278 -17.97 7.11 -7.46
C SER A 278 -18.76 7.75 -8.59
N LEU A 279 -18.48 9.03 -8.86
CA LEU A 279 -19.11 9.78 -9.94
C LEU A 279 -19.01 9.05 -11.30
N ASP A 280 -17.85 8.46 -11.59
CA ASP A 280 -17.62 7.69 -12.81
C ASP A 280 -18.48 6.40 -12.88
N ALA A 281 -18.71 5.72 -11.75
CA ALA A 281 -19.54 4.51 -11.69
C ALA A 281 -21.04 4.82 -11.74
N GLN A 282 -21.49 5.86 -11.04
CA GLN A 282 -22.88 6.34 -11.09
C GLN A 282 -23.23 6.87 -12.48
N LEU A 283 -22.31 7.61 -13.11
CA LEU A 283 -22.41 7.98 -14.51
C LEU A 283 -22.56 6.73 -15.39
N ALA A 284 -21.69 5.73 -15.26
CA ALA A 284 -21.73 4.51 -16.06
C ALA A 284 -22.99 3.65 -15.85
N ALA A 285 -23.59 3.70 -14.67
CA ALA A 285 -24.86 3.02 -14.36
C ALA A 285 -26.10 3.75 -14.89
N SER A 286 -26.02 5.07 -15.08
CA SER A 286 -27.13 5.91 -15.60
C SER A 286 -27.46 5.63 -17.07
N ASP A 287 -28.67 5.99 -17.49
CA ASP A 287 -29.07 5.93 -18.90
C ASP A 287 -28.22 6.83 -19.82
N ALA A 288 -27.72 7.96 -19.29
CA ALA A 288 -26.76 8.79 -20.01
C ALA A 288 -25.42 8.06 -20.19
N GLY A 289 -24.97 7.29 -19.19
CA GLY A 289 -23.79 6.41 -19.27
C GLY A 289 -23.88 5.37 -20.38
N ARG A 290 -25.06 4.77 -20.58
CA ARG A 290 -25.32 3.83 -21.69
C ARG A 290 -25.12 4.50 -23.05
N LEU A 291 -25.62 5.73 -23.23
CA LEU A 291 -25.42 6.52 -24.45
C LEU A 291 -23.94 6.93 -24.66
N LEU A 292 -23.18 7.15 -23.58
CA LEU A 292 -21.73 7.43 -23.67
C LEU A 292 -20.92 6.19 -24.08
N GLN A 293 -21.32 4.98 -23.66
CA GLN A 293 -20.67 3.74 -24.11
C GLN A 293 -20.83 3.52 -25.62
N ASP A 294 -21.99 3.86 -26.19
CA ASP A 294 -22.21 3.79 -27.64
C ASP A 294 -21.27 4.73 -28.42
N VAL A 295 -21.09 5.97 -27.96
CA VAL A 295 -20.16 6.94 -28.59
C VAL A 295 -18.70 6.51 -28.42
N ARG A 296 -18.30 5.98 -27.25
CA ARG A 296 -16.94 5.43 -27.05
C ARG A 296 -16.63 4.26 -27.98
N ARG A 297 -17.59 3.35 -28.20
CA ARG A 297 -17.45 2.25 -29.15
C ARG A 297 -17.30 2.75 -30.60
N GLU A 298 -18.07 3.76 -31.00
CA GLU A 298 -17.94 4.38 -32.34
C GLU A 298 -16.57 5.10 -32.50
N ILE A 299 -16.04 5.70 -31.43
CA ILE A 299 -14.66 6.25 -31.38
C ILE A 299 -13.61 5.14 -31.57
N ASP A 300 -13.69 4.03 -30.83
CA ASP A 300 -12.71 2.94 -30.91
C ASP A 300 -12.75 2.22 -32.27
N GLU A 301 -13.95 2.01 -32.84
CA GLU A 301 -14.12 1.51 -34.22
C GLU A 301 -13.48 2.46 -35.25
N THR A 302 -13.64 3.78 -35.07
CA THR A 302 -13.07 4.83 -35.94
C THR A 302 -11.55 4.93 -35.81
N LEU A 303 -11.01 4.78 -34.60
CA LEU A 303 -9.57 4.75 -34.34
C LEU A 303 -8.93 3.48 -34.95
N GLY A 304 -9.64 2.35 -34.89
CA GLY A 304 -9.28 1.11 -35.59
C GLY A 304 -9.25 1.25 -37.11
N ARG A 305 -10.19 2.01 -37.71
CA ARG A 305 -10.16 2.40 -39.14
C ARG A 305 -8.96 3.30 -39.45
N ALA A 306 -8.75 4.37 -38.68
CA ALA A 306 -7.69 5.36 -38.88
C ALA A 306 -6.27 4.75 -38.83
N SER A 307 -6.04 3.71 -38.01
CA SER A 307 -4.74 3.02 -37.97
C SER A 307 -4.50 2.08 -39.16
N LYS A 308 -5.53 1.69 -39.93
CA LYS A 308 -5.43 0.71 -41.02
C LYS A 308 -5.39 1.35 -42.41
N SER A 309 -5.96 2.55 -42.59
CA SER A 309 -5.90 3.25 -43.88
C SER A 309 -4.46 3.62 -44.29
N LYS A 310 -4.12 3.28 -45.53
CA LYS A 310 -2.87 3.65 -46.21
C LYS A 310 -2.99 4.97 -47.00
N GLN A 311 -4.21 5.44 -47.31
CA GLN A 311 -4.41 6.67 -48.09
C GLN A 311 -4.43 7.90 -47.18
N LYS A 312 -3.63 8.92 -47.55
CA LYS A 312 -3.46 10.16 -46.75
C LYS A 312 -4.78 10.92 -46.56
N GLU A 313 -5.67 10.84 -47.52
CA GLU A 313 -6.92 11.62 -47.59
C GLU A 313 -8.07 10.95 -46.83
N GLU A 314 -8.33 9.67 -47.07
CA GLU A 314 -9.23 8.83 -46.26
C GLU A 314 -8.84 8.87 -44.77
N ARG A 315 -7.55 8.75 -44.47
CA ARG A 315 -7.00 8.91 -43.12
C ARG A 315 -7.33 10.28 -42.54
N ARG A 316 -7.13 11.38 -43.28
CA ARG A 316 -7.47 12.75 -42.84
C ARG A 316 -8.96 12.92 -42.56
N SER A 317 -9.83 12.34 -43.39
CA SER A 317 -11.28 12.32 -43.15
C SER A 317 -11.63 11.59 -41.85
N THR A 318 -11.05 10.40 -41.64
CA THR A 318 -11.25 9.59 -40.43
C THR A 318 -10.75 10.30 -39.16
N TRP A 319 -9.68 11.11 -39.25
CA TRP A 319 -9.22 11.96 -38.13
C TRP A 319 -10.19 13.12 -37.81
N ASN A 320 -10.86 13.69 -38.82
CA ASN A 320 -11.91 14.69 -38.59
C ASN A 320 -13.15 14.08 -37.94
N GLU A 321 -13.58 12.89 -38.41
CA GLU A 321 -14.64 12.08 -37.79
C GLU A 321 -14.32 11.79 -36.31
N LEU A 322 -13.11 11.31 -36.03
CA LEU A 322 -12.63 11.05 -34.66
C LEU A 322 -12.60 12.31 -33.79
N LYS A 323 -12.23 13.47 -34.37
CA LYS A 323 -12.21 14.77 -33.66
C LYS A 323 -13.63 15.27 -33.34
N TYR A 324 -14.59 15.07 -34.24
CA TYR A 324 -16.00 15.35 -34.00
C TYR A 324 -16.56 14.46 -32.89
N LEU A 325 -16.40 13.14 -33.00
CA LEU A 325 -16.90 12.18 -32.01
C LEU A 325 -16.31 12.42 -30.61
N ARG A 326 -15.01 12.77 -30.51
CA ARG A 326 -14.38 13.15 -29.23
C ARG A 326 -14.95 14.43 -28.64
N LYS A 327 -15.32 15.42 -29.46
CA LYS A 327 -15.99 16.64 -29.00
C LYS A 327 -17.40 16.31 -28.48
N GLU A 328 -18.18 15.55 -29.26
CA GLU A 328 -19.54 15.15 -28.87
C GLU A 328 -19.55 14.28 -27.60
N LEU A 329 -18.59 13.35 -27.47
CA LEU A 329 -18.42 12.57 -26.23
C LEU A 329 -18.24 13.50 -25.04
N LYS A 330 -17.33 14.48 -25.12
CA LYS A 330 -17.05 15.43 -24.03
C LYS A 330 -18.28 16.26 -23.67
N GLU A 331 -19.01 16.79 -24.66
CA GLU A 331 -20.20 17.61 -24.43
C GLU A 331 -21.32 16.81 -23.76
N ARG A 332 -21.59 15.58 -24.22
CA ARG A 332 -22.55 14.66 -23.58
C ARG A 332 -22.09 14.22 -22.19
N GLU A 333 -20.79 13.97 -21.99
CA GLU A 333 -20.21 13.55 -20.72
C GLU A 333 -20.32 14.66 -19.67
N GLN A 334 -20.01 15.93 -20.03
CA GLN A 334 -20.21 17.08 -19.14
C GLN A 334 -21.69 17.30 -18.76
N GLN A 335 -22.63 17.13 -19.70
CA GLN A 335 -24.08 17.21 -19.39
C GLN A 335 -24.51 16.11 -18.41
N ALA A 336 -24.08 14.87 -18.64
CA ALA A 336 -24.42 13.74 -17.79
C ALA A 336 -23.81 13.85 -16.38
N LEU A 337 -22.54 14.27 -16.28
CA LEU A 337 -21.87 14.57 -15.01
C LEU A 337 -22.61 15.67 -14.23
N LYS A 338 -23.02 16.76 -14.92
CA LYS A 338 -23.83 17.83 -14.29
C LYS A 338 -25.14 17.30 -13.73
N MET A 339 -25.84 16.41 -14.45
CA MET A 339 -27.09 15.82 -13.98
C MET A 339 -26.89 14.99 -12.70
N VAL A 340 -25.88 14.11 -12.66
CA VAL A 340 -25.57 13.29 -11.48
C VAL A 340 -25.20 14.16 -10.27
N LEU A 341 -24.35 15.18 -10.48
CA LEU A 341 -23.93 16.09 -9.41
C LEU A 341 -25.09 16.95 -8.88
N THR A 342 -25.95 17.48 -9.76
CA THR A 342 -27.10 18.32 -9.35
C THR A 342 -28.17 17.50 -8.59
N GLN A 343 -28.20 16.18 -8.78
CA GLN A 343 -29.10 15.26 -8.07
C GLN A 343 -28.53 14.77 -6.73
N ALA A 344 -27.24 14.98 -6.46
CA ALA A 344 -26.61 14.62 -5.19
C ALA A 344 -27.17 15.48 -4.05
N ASP A 345 -27.29 14.90 -2.86
CA ASP A 345 -27.53 15.63 -1.61
C ASP A 345 -26.21 15.91 -0.89
N VAL A 346 -25.26 14.96 -0.98
CA VAL A 346 -23.89 15.12 -0.48
C VAL A 346 -22.88 14.78 -1.58
N VAL A 347 -22.03 15.73 -1.92
CA VAL A 347 -20.88 15.54 -2.81
C VAL A 347 -19.62 15.36 -1.96
N LEU A 348 -18.92 14.24 -2.15
CA LEU A 348 -17.77 13.84 -1.33
C LEU A 348 -16.47 13.83 -2.14
N ALA A 349 -15.46 14.58 -1.71
CA ALA A 349 -14.20 14.76 -2.45
C ALA A 349 -13.00 14.93 -1.50
N THR A 350 -11.75 14.74 -1.97
CA THR A 350 -10.63 15.32 -1.22
C THR A 350 -10.61 16.84 -1.42
N ASN A 351 -10.04 17.61 -0.48
CA ASN A 351 -9.89 19.08 -0.59
C ASN A 351 -9.37 19.50 -1.98
N THR A 352 -8.41 18.76 -2.51
CA THR A 352 -7.76 19.02 -3.80
C THR A 352 -8.51 18.48 -5.02
N SER A 353 -9.55 17.67 -4.86
CA SER A 353 -10.34 17.08 -5.97
C SER A 353 -11.56 17.92 -6.37
N ILE A 354 -11.99 18.86 -5.52
CA ILE A 354 -13.16 19.73 -5.74
C ILE A 354 -12.79 21.11 -6.36
N ALA A 355 -11.57 21.24 -6.89
CA ALA A 355 -11.11 22.44 -7.60
C ALA A 355 -11.82 22.64 -8.97
N ASP A 356 -11.68 23.82 -9.58
CA ASP A 356 -12.39 24.21 -10.81
C ASP A 356 -12.05 23.35 -12.04
N ASP A 357 -10.84 22.78 -12.10
CA ASP A 357 -10.46 21.83 -13.15
C ASP A 357 -10.93 20.38 -12.86
N GLY A 358 -11.64 20.17 -11.75
CA GLY A 358 -12.43 18.98 -11.46
C GLY A 358 -13.93 19.16 -11.79
N PRO A 359 -14.78 18.13 -11.62
CA PRO A 359 -16.18 18.16 -12.05
C PRO A 359 -17.08 19.22 -11.39
N ALA A 360 -16.63 19.86 -10.31
CA ALA A 360 -17.41 20.85 -9.55
C ALA A 360 -17.82 22.08 -10.38
N HIS A 361 -16.99 22.53 -11.34
CA HIS A 361 -17.30 23.70 -12.20
C HIS A 361 -18.55 23.54 -13.09
N LEU A 362 -19.11 22.33 -13.16
CA LEU A 362 -20.36 22.07 -13.87
C LEU A 362 -21.58 22.57 -13.08
N LEU A 363 -21.44 22.82 -11.78
CA LEU A 363 -22.48 23.31 -10.88
C LEU A 363 -22.48 24.86 -10.83
N PRO A 364 -23.61 25.49 -10.45
CA PRO A 364 -23.63 26.90 -10.06
C PRO A 364 -22.73 27.22 -8.87
N GLU A 365 -22.26 28.47 -8.75
CA GLU A 365 -21.45 28.94 -7.62
C GLU A 365 -22.23 28.93 -6.28
N ASP A 366 -23.56 28.99 -6.35
CA ASP A 366 -24.50 28.98 -5.23
C ASP A 366 -25.14 27.61 -4.95
N HIS A 367 -24.51 26.52 -5.43
CA HIS A 367 -25.10 25.18 -5.35
C HIS A 367 -24.98 24.49 -3.97
N PHE A 368 -24.02 24.87 -3.12
CA PHE A 368 -23.84 24.23 -1.81
C PHE A 368 -24.10 25.24 -0.67
N ASP A 369 -24.94 24.86 0.28
CA ASP A 369 -25.22 25.65 1.47
C ASP A 369 -24.14 25.47 2.55
N LEU A 370 -23.51 24.28 2.57
CA LEU A 370 -22.61 23.83 3.64
C LEU A 370 -21.38 23.11 3.09
N VAL A 371 -20.20 23.57 3.50
CA VAL A 371 -18.91 22.86 3.39
C VAL A 371 -18.61 22.12 4.69
N VAL A 372 -18.27 20.84 4.62
CA VAL A 372 -17.75 20.07 5.76
C VAL A 372 -16.31 19.66 5.46
N ILE A 373 -15.39 19.79 6.41
CA ILE A 373 -14.00 19.33 6.26
C ILE A 373 -13.63 18.44 7.47
N ASP A 374 -13.68 17.12 7.32
CA ASP A 374 -13.15 16.19 8.34
C ASP A 374 -11.62 16.04 8.20
N GLU A 375 -10.96 15.66 9.30
CA GLU A 375 -9.51 15.68 9.46
C GLU A 375 -8.82 17.01 9.09
N CYS A 376 -9.52 18.15 9.29
CA CYS A 376 -9.04 19.49 8.93
C CYS A 376 -7.71 19.87 9.62
N ALA A 377 -7.40 19.29 10.79
CA ALA A 377 -6.13 19.48 11.49
C ALA A 377 -4.89 18.99 10.70
N GLN A 378 -5.06 18.02 9.79
CA GLN A 378 -3.99 17.51 8.91
C GLN A 378 -3.95 18.21 7.55
N ALA A 379 -4.82 19.18 7.31
CA ALA A 379 -4.91 19.89 6.05
C ALA A 379 -4.12 21.21 6.12
N VAL A 380 -3.11 21.35 5.25
CA VAL A 380 -2.48 22.66 4.98
C VAL A 380 -3.59 23.66 4.63
N GLU A 381 -3.62 24.83 5.26
CA GLU A 381 -4.78 25.74 5.16
C GLU A 381 -5.10 26.13 3.71
N ALA A 382 -4.10 26.33 2.87
CA ALA A 382 -4.26 26.60 1.44
C ALA A 382 -5.09 25.54 0.68
N SER A 383 -5.20 24.32 1.21
CA SER A 383 -6.07 23.26 0.65
C SER A 383 -7.53 23.41 1.07
N CYS A 384 -7.81 23.94 2.26
CA CYS A 384 -9.17 24.16 2.77
C CYS A 384 -9.86 25.31 2.02
N TRP A 385 -9.10 26.28 1.54
CA TRP A 385 -9.61 27.36 0.69
C TRP A 385 -10.16 26.89 -0.68
N ILE A 386 -9.88 25.65 -1.11
CA ILE A 386 -10.48 25.06 -2.33
C ILE A 386 -11.99 24.77 -2.13
N PRO A 387 -12.44 23.99 -1.11
CA PRO A 387 -13.86 23.81 -0.82
C PRO A 387 -14.53 25.02 -0.15
N LEU A 388 -13.84 25.78 0.73
CA LEU A 388 -14.50 26.85 1.53
C LEU A 388 -15.26 27.88 0.70
N ARG A 389 -14.77 28.22 -0.50
CA ARG A 389 -15.39 29.18 -1.42
C ARG A 389 -16.68 28.68 -2.09
N LEU A 390 -17.07 27.41 -1.89
CA LEU A 390 -18.24 26.78 -2.51
C LEU A 390 -19.55 26.99 -1.71
N ALA A 391 -19.49 27.53 -0.50
CA ALA A 391 -20.65 27.73 0.38
C ALA A 391 -20.48 28.97 1.29
N ARG A 392 -21.57 29.35 1.99
CA ARG A 392 -21.57 30.45 2.98
C ARG A 392 -21.16 30.02 4.39
N ARG A 393 -21.16 28.72 4.64
CA ARG A 393 -21.03 28.09 5.96
C ARG A 393 -20.07 26.93 5.88
N CYS A 394 -19.22 26.78 6.89
CA CYS A 394 -18.35 25.62 7.01
C CYS A 394 -18.32 25.01 8.41
N ILE A 395 -18.14 23.69 8.44
CA ILE A 395 -17.99 22.90 9.66
C ILE A 395 -16.70 22.11 9.50
N VAL A 396 -15.67 22.49 10.25
CA VAL A 396 -14.39 21.78 10.28
C VAL A 396 -14.38 20.80 11.44
N ALA A 397 -13.92 19.59 11.20
CA ALA A 397 -13.75 18.56 12.22
C ALA A 397 -12.32 18.02 12.17
N GLY A 398 -11.76 17.69 13.33
CA GLY A 398 -10.39 17.19 13.41
C GLY A 398 -9.89 17.12 14.84
N ASP A 399 -8.57 17.07 14.99
CA ASP A 399 -7.91 17.18 16.28
C ASP A 399 -6.52 17.79 16.12
N HIS A 400 -6.38 19.05 16.57
CA HIS A 400 -5.12 19.81 16.54
C HIS A 400 -4.06 19.31 17.55
N LYS A 401 -4.41 18.35 18.42
CA LYS A 401 -3.50 17.63 19.32
C LYS A 401 -3.01 16.29 18.75
N GLN A 402 -3.50 15.90 17.57
CA GLN A 402 -2.95 14.81 16.74
C GLN A 402 -2.07 15.42 15.62
N LEU A 403 -1.61 14.61 14.66
CA LEU A 403 -0.60 15.04 13.68
C LEU A 403 -1.02 16.31 12.90
N PRO A 404 -0.09 17.29 12.73
CA PRO A 404 -0.27 18.43 11.84
C PRO A 404 -0.20 17.99 10.36
N PRO A 405 -0.39 18.90 9.39
CA PRO A 405 -0.06 18.62 8.00
C PRO A 405 1.42 18.23 7.84
N THR A 406 1.71 17.20 7.04
CA THR A 406 3.09 16.81 6.75
C THR A 406 3.74 17.83 5.82
N ILE A 407 4.80 18.49 6.29
CA ILE A 407 5.61 19.47 5.56
C ILE A 407 7.03 18.91 5.41
N ILE A 408 7.61 18.97 4.22
CA ILE A 408 8.98 18.50 3.91
C ILE A 408 10.00 19.60 4.24
N SER A 409 9.70 20.84 3.86
CA SER A 409 10.53 22.01 4.10
C SER A 409 10.37 22.49 5.54
N VAL A 410 11.32 22.11 6.40
CA VAL A 410 11.39 22.52 7.82
C VAL A 410 11.16 24.03 7.97
N LYS A 411 11.85 24.83 7.16
CA LYS A 411 11.69 26.29 7.11
C LYS A 411 10.25 26.73 6.78
N ALA A 412 9.59 26.11 5.80
CA ALA A 412 8.20 26.45 5.48
C ALA A 412 7.26 26.09 6.64
N GLY A 413 7.52 24.98 7.33
CA GLY A 413 6.82 24.58 8.54
C GLY A 413 6.95 25.61 9.66
N GLU A 414 8.19 26.00 9.99
CA GLU A 414 8.53 27.02 11.01
C GLU A 414 7.95 28.40 10.70
N GLU A 415 7.98 28.84 9.44
CA GLU A 415 7.35 30.11 9.02
C GLU A 415 5.80 30.04 9.00
N GLY A 416 5.21 28.86 9.22
CA GLY A 416 3.80 28.68 9.57
C GLY A 416 2.98 27.75 8.68
N LEU A 417 3.57 27.08 7.67
CA LEU A 417 2.83 26.18 6.76
C LEU A 417 2.26 24.94 7.46
N ALA A 418 2.84 24.58 8.61
CA ALA A 418 2.37 23.48 9.46
C ALA A 418 1.14 23.86 10.33
N VAL A 419 0.75 25.14 10.38
CA VAL A 419 -0.47 25.56 11.12
C VAL A 419 -1.69 25.25 10.26
N SER A 420 -2.60 24.43 10.82
CA SER A 420 -3.85 24.09 10.13
C SER A 420 -4.91 25.20 10.26
N LEU A 421 -5.86 25.23 9.32
CA LEU A 421 -7.03 26.12 9.40
C LEU A 421 -7.74 25.97 10.76
N MET A 422 -7.93 24.72 11.18
CA MET A 422 -8.59 24.38 12.46
C MET A 422 -7.84 25.00 13.65
N GLU A 423 -6.52 24.86 13.69
CA GLU A 423 -5.67 25.40 14.76
C GLU A 423 -5.67 26.93 14.80
N ARG A 424 -5.64 27.58 13.63
CA ARG A 424 -5.77 29.04 13.51
C ARG A 424 -7.15 29.54 13.96
N VAL A 425 -8.24 28.88 13.55
CA VAL A 425 -9.61 29.23 13.93
C VAL A 425 -9.87 29.00 15.44
N ILE A 426 -9.33 27.93 16.02
CA ILE A 426 -9.34 27.69 17.47
C ILE A 426 -8.62 28.82 18.21
N SER A 427 -7.44 29.22 17.72
CA SER A 427 -6.64 30.29 18.34
C SER A 427 -7.32 31.65 18.28
N LEU A 428 -8.08 31.92 17.21
CA LEU A 428 -8.78 33.18 16.99
C LEU A 428 -10.11 33.29 17.76
N HIS A 429 -11.00 32.32 17.57
CA HIS A 429 -12.39 32.40 18.07
C HIS A 429 -12.62 31.59 19.35
N GLY A 430 -11.73 30.63 19.68
CA GLY A 430 -11.80 29.82 20.89
C GLY A 430 -13.15 29.12 21.10
N LYS A 431 -13.60 29.08 22.36
CA LYS A 431 -14.86 28.40 22.75
C LYS A 431 -16.13 29.01 22.13
N LYS A 432 -16.06 30.10 21.36
CA LYS A 432 -17.21 30.66 20.61
C LYS A 432 -17.64 29.77 19.44
N VAL A 433 -16.70 29.02 18.84
CA VAL A 433 -16.91 28.18 17.66
C VAL A 433 -16.53 26.71 17.88
N VAL A 434 -15.86 26.40 18.98
CA VAL A 434 -15.34 25.06 19.29
C VAL A 434 -16.29 24.29 20.21
N LYS A 435 -16.72 23.10 19.77
CA LYS A 435 -17.26 22.05 20.64
C LYS A 435 -16.32 20.85 20.62
N MET A 436 -15.96 20.36 21.81
CA MET A 436 -15.08 19.22 22.00
C MET A 436 -15.88 18.00 22.43
N LEU A 437 -15.66 16.86 21.79
CA LEU A 437 -16.25 15.58 22.17
C LEU A 437 -15.46 15.00 23.36
N SER A 438 -16.17 14.49 24.37
CA SER A 438 -15.57 14.12 25.67
C SER A 438 -15.58 12.61 25.96
N THR A 439 -16.59 11.88 25.50
CA THR A 439 -16.71 10.42 25.72
C THR A 439 -15.95 9.67 24.63
N GLN A 440 -15.10 8.70 24.99
CA GLN A 440 -14.33 7.89 24.04
C GLN A 440 -14.61 6.39 24.17
N TYR A 441 -14.63 5.70 23.02
CA TYR A 441 -15.11 4.33 22.84
C TYR A 441 -14.01 3.38 22.31
N ARG A 442 -12.74 3.68 22.60
CA ARG A 442 -11.56 2.95 22.09
C ARG A 442 -10.72 2.34 23.20
N MET A 443 -10.23 3.18 24.10
CA MET A 443 -9.09 2.91 24.99
C MET A 443 -9.54 2.46 26.38
N HIS A 444 -8.77 1.55 26.99
CA HIS A 444 -8.80 1.32 28.44
C HIS A 444 -8.59 2.63 29.21
N SER A 445 -9.19 2.75 30.40
CA SER A 445 -9.12 4.00 31.19
C SER A 445 -7.68 4.46 31.41
N ASP A 446 -6.76 3.56 31.79
CA ASP A 446 -5.37 3.92 32.07
C ASP A 446 -4.60 4.44 30.84
N ILE A 447 -4.88 3.89 29.65
CA ILE A 447 -4.31 4.37 28.37
C ILE A 447 -4.86 5.76 28.04
N MET A 448 -6.18 5.95 28.21
CA MET A 448 -6.85 7.22 27.97
C MET A 448 -6.38 8.32 28.92
N LEU A 449 -6.25 8.02 30.22
CA LEU A 449 -5.97 9.00 31.27
C LEU A 449 -4.63 9.72 31.06
N TRP A 450 -3.58 9.02 30.61
CA TRP A 450 -2.33 9.66 30.20
C TRP A 450 -2.55 10.70 29.09
N SER A 451 -3.17 10.27 27.99
CA SER A 451 -3.43 11.15 26.83
C SER A 451 -4.32 12.32 27.23
N SER A 452 -5.36 12.07 28.02
CA SER A 452 -6.28 13.10 28.51
C SER A 452 -5.59 14.13 29.40
N GLY A 453 -4.68 13.71 30.28
CA GLY A 453 -3.94 14.61 31.16
C GLY A 453 -2.87 15.40 30.42
N ALA A 454 -2.17 14.77 29.47
CA ALA A 454 -1.07 15.38 28.73
C ALA A 454 -1.51 16.34 27.61
N MET A 455 -2.68 16.09 26.98
CA MET A 455 -3.08 16.80 25.75
C MET A 455 -4.48 17.43 25.77
N TYR A 456 -5.36 17.06 26.70
CA TYR A 456 -6.80 17.39 26.67
C TYR A 456 -7.36 17.86 28.02
N ASP A 457 -6.52 18.44 28.89
CA ASP A 457 -6.89 19.06 30.18
C ASP A 457 -7.74 18.16 31.13
N ASN A 458 -7.53 16.84 31.08
CA ASN A 458 -8.33 15.82 31.80
C ASN A 458 -9.84 15.82 31.45
N GLN A 459 -10.22 16.27 30.26
CA GLN A 459 -11.63 16.34 29.83
C GLN A 459 -12.18 15.04 29.20
N LEU A 460 -11.35 14.04 28.89
CA LEU A 460 -11.80 12.79 28.28
C LEU A 460 -12.38 11.81 29.32
N LYS A 461 -13.41 11.06 28.92
CA LYS A 461 -14.08 10.04 29.73
C LYS A 461 -14.15 8.74 28.93
N ALA A 462 -13.75 7.63 29.54
CA ALA A 462 -13.90 6.32 28.91
C ALA A 462 -15.37 5.89 29.04
N ASP A 463 -15.97 5.45 27.92
CA ASP A 463 -17.27 4.79 28.00
C ASP A 463 -17.15 3.45 28.74
N THR A 464 -18.24 3.04 29.39
CA THR A 464 -18.35 1.79 30.14
C THR A 464 -18.00 0.54 29.31
N SER A 465 -18.21 0.57 27.98
CA SER A 465 -17.85 -0.55 27.09
C SER A 465 -16.34 -0.76 26.89
N VAL A 466 -15.51 0.24 27.20
CA VAL A 466 -14.04 0.18 27.05
C VAL A 466 -13.27 0.51 28.34
N SER A 467 -13.92 1.06 29.36
CA SER A 467 -13.26 1.58 30.56
C SER A 467 -12.36 0.56 31.28
N SER A 468 -12.71 -0.72 31.23
CA SER A 468 -12.00 -1.81 31.92
C SER A 468 -11.64 -3.01 31.05
N HIS A 469 -11.62 -2.85 29.72
CA HIS A 469 -11.39 -3.98 28.79
C HIS A 469 -9.89 -4.34 28.60
N LEU A 470 -9.58 -5.63 28.63
CA LEU A 470 -8.22 -6.20 28.59
C LEU A 470 -8.12 -7.27 27.50
N LEU A 471 -6.90 -7.69 27.13
CA LEU A 471 -6.71 -8.65 26.04
C LEU A 471 -7.31 -10.02 26.35
N ARG A 472 -7.23 -10.47 27.60
CA ARG A 472 -7.84 -11.73 28.07
C ARG A 472 -9.37 -11.82 27.88
N ASP A 473 -10.06 -10.68 27.70
CA ASP A 473 -11.50 -10.67 27.47
C ASP A 473 -11.85 -10.92 25.99
N LEU A 474 -10.84 -11.08 25.11
CA LEU A 474 -11.02 -11.46 23.71
C LEU A 474 -11.22 -12.98 23.57
N PRO A 475 -12.05 -13.44 22.63
CA PRO A 475 -12.36 -14.86 22.46
C PRO A 475 -11.11 -15.64 22.02
N GLY A 476 -10.69 -16.59 22.85
CA GLY A 476 -9.53 -17.46 22.58
C GLY A 476 -8.19 -16.91 23.06
N VAL A 477 -8.16 -15.79 23.79
CA VAL A 477 -6.95 -15.28 24.44
C VAL A 477 -6.84 -15.86 25.86
N GLU A 478 -5.64 -16.30 26.24
CA GLU A 478 -5.37 -16.81 27.59
C GLU A 478 -5.27 -15.67 28.62
N ASP A 479 -5.71 -15.88 29.87
CA ASP A 479 -5.44 -14.94 30.97
C ASP A 479 -4.06 -15.22 31.57
N ASN A 480 -3.12 -14.31 31.34
CA ASN A 480 -1.74 -14.37 31.83
C ASN A 480 -1.21 -12.97 32.15
N GLU A 481 0.01 -12.90 32.67
CA GLU A 481 0.67 -11.65 33.12
C GLU A 481 0.65 -10.54 32.06
N ILE A 482 0.76 -10.86 30.76
CA ILE A 482 0.78 -9.86 29.69
C ILE A 482 -0.65 -9.48 29.25
N THR A 483 -1.57 -10.44 29.16
CA THR A 483 -2.93 -10.21 28.65
C THR A 483 -3.89 -9.59 29.67
N SER A 484 -3.53 -9.65 30.96
CA SER A 484 -4.19 -8.94 32.08
C SER A 484 -3.78 -7.45 32.21
N LEU A 485 -2.84 -6.94 31.43
CA LEU A 485 -2.31 -5.58 31.56
C LEU A 485 -2.82 -4.61 30.47
N PRO A 486 -3.16 -3.35 30.83
CA PRO A 486 -3.47 -2.31 29.85
C PRO A 486 -2.23 -1.55 29.35
N MET A 487 -1.18 -1.45 30.17
CA MET A 487 0.07 -0.77 29.81
C MET A 487 1.29 -1.50 30.34
N LEU A 488 2.30 -1.65 29.48
CA LEU A 488 3.59 -2.27 29.78
C LEU A 488 4.73 -1.38 29.27
N LEU A 489 5.83 -1.29 30.03
CA LEU A 489 7.09 -0.69 29.61
C LEU A 489 8.20 -1.75 29.67
N ILE A 490 8.84 -2.07 28.54
CA ILE A 490 10.06 -2.87 28.47
C ILE A 490 11.24 -1.91 28.31
N ASP A 491 11.93 -1.62 29.42
CA ASP A 491 13.04 -0.67 29.46
C ASP A 491 14.37 -1.34 29.07
N THR A 492 15.05 -0.78 28.07
CA THR A 492 16.35 -1.27 27.56
C THR A 492 17.56 -0.72 28.33
N LEU A 493 17.33 0.18 29.30
CA LEU A 493 18.37 0.83 30.11
C LEU A 493 19.43 -0.16 30.63
N GLY A 494 20.67 0.05 30.18
CA GLY A 494 21.84 -0.73 30.60
C GLY A 494 21.99 -2.11 29.94
N CYS A 495 21.26 -2.37 28.85
CA CYS A 495 21.44 -3.57 28.01
C CYS A 495 22.34 -3.32 26.78
N ASP A 496 22.93 -2.12 26.65
CA ASP A 496 23.75 -1.66 25.52
C ASP A 496 23.07 -1.79 24.14
N TYR A 497 21.73 -1.75 24.11
CA TYR A 497 20.90 -1.76 22.89
C TYR A 497 20.88 -0.39 22.20
N LEU A 498 22.06 0.03 21.72
CA LEU A 498 22.28 1.32 21.06
C LEU A 498 21.62 1.42 19.68
N GLU A 499 21.39 2.65 19.21
CA GLU A 499 20.92 2.90 17.84
C GLU A 499 21.99 2.60 16.76
N LEU A 500 21.53 2.19 15.58
CA LEU A 500 22.38 1.93 14.42
C LEU A 500 22.94 3.24 13.82
N GLU A 501 24.25 3.27 13.63
CA GLU A 501 24.95 4.27 12.83
C GLU A 501 25.04 3.79 11.36
N LEU A 502 24.36 4.50 10.46
CA LEU A 502 24.50 4.35 9.00
C LEU A 502 25.09 5.63 8.40
N GLU A 503 25.75 5.50 7.26
CA GLU A 503 26.41 6.61 6.55
C GLU A 503 25.42 7.58 5.85
N ASP A 504 24.16 7.14 5.64
CA ASP A 504 23.07 7.98 5.12
C ASP A 504 22.17 8.44 6.30
N GLU A 505 22.23 9.72 6.68
CA GLU A 505 21.71 10.25 7.96
C GLU A 505 20.17 10.25 8.15
N ALA A 506 19.39 9.81 7.15
CA ALA A 506 17.95 10.08 7.07
C ALA A 506 17.01 9.23 7.97
N SER A 507 17.48 8.14 8.59
CA SER A 507 16.65 7.30 9.46
C SER A 507 17.47 6.49 10.47
N LYS A 508 16.86 6.17 11.62
CA LYS A 508 17.46 5.36 12.69
C LYS A 508 16.79 3.99 12.84
N GLY A 509 17.51 3.04 13.41
CA GLY A 509 17.08 1.67 13.69
C GLY A 509 17.80 1.13 14.94
N ASN A 510 17.28 0.08 15.56
CA ASN A 510 17.81 -0.47 16.81
C ASN A 510 17.48 -1.97 16.85
N GLU A 511 18.52 -2.80 16.72
CA GLU A 511 18.37 -4.26 16.63
C GLU A 511 17.95 -4.92 17.95
N GLY A 512 18.35 -4.34 19.09
CA GLY A 512 17.99 -4.85 20.41
C GLY A 512 16.52 -4.62 20.71
N GLU A 513 16.02 -3.40 20.51
CA GLU A 513 14.58 -3.13 20.55
C GLU A 513 13.80 -4.00 19.55
N ALA A 514 14.30 -4.16 18.33
CA ALA A 514 13.62 -4.98 17.32
C ALA A 514 13.54 -6.47 17.71
N ASN A 515 14.51 -7.00 18.46
CA ASN A 515 14.43 -8.35 19.04
C ASN A 515 13.40 -8.43 20.18
N LEU A 516 13.34 -7.44 21.07
CA LEU A 516 12.31 -7.38 22.14
C LEU A 516 10.90 -7.30 21.56
N VAL A 517 10.69 -6.52 20.49
CA VAL A 517 9.41 -6.47 19.77
C VAL A 517 9.06 -7.86 19.22
N VAL A 518 10.02 -8.60 18.63
CA VAL A 518 9.77 -9.96 18.12
C VAL A 518 9.32 -10.88 19.24
N VAL A 519 10.07 -10.99 20.35
CA VAL A 519 9.72 -11.87 21.47
C VAL A 519 8.36 -11.49 22.07
N HIS A 520 8.08 -10.20 22.24
CA HIS A 520 6.82 -9.75 22.84
C HIS A 520 5.60 -9.98 21.92
N VAL A 521 5.74 -9.74 20.61
CA VAL A 521 4.70 -10.08 19.62
C VAL A 521 4.47 -11.59 19.57
N GLU A 522 5.54 -12.40 19.63
CA GLU A 522 5.41 -13.86 19.69
C GLU A 522 4.69 -14.35 20.95
N LYS A 523 4.97 -13.74 22.12
CA LYS A 523 4.23 -14.03 23.36
C LYS A 523 2.74 -13.67 23.26
N LEU A 524 2.41 -12.52 22.67
CA LEU A 524 1.00 -12.12 22.45
C LEU A 524 0.29 -13.10 21.50
N CYS A 525 0.92 -13.46 20.39
CA CYS A 525 0.39 -14.45 19.45
C CYS A 525 0.25 -15.86 20.07
N ALA A 526 1.22 -16.29 20.87
CA ALA A 526 1.17 -17.56 21.60
C ALA A 526 0.05 -17.57 22.66
N SER A 527 -0.24 -16.42 23.28
CA SER A 527 -1.37 -16.22 24.19
C SER A 527 -2.73 -16.16 23.48
N GLY A 528 -2.80 -16.41 22.17
CA GLY A 528 -4.04 -16.40 21.37
C GLY A 528 -4.41 -15.07 20.72
N VAL A 529 -3.65 -13.99 20.91
CA VAL A 529 -3.95 -12.69 20.28
C VAL A 529 -3.67 -12.78 18.77
N ARG A 530 -4.68 -12.47 17.95
CA ARG A 530 -4.59 -12.68 16.49
C ARG A 530 -3.68 -11.61 15.85
N PRO A 531 -2.83 -11.95 14.86
CA PRO A 531 -1.96 -10.95 14.20
C PRO A 531 -2.71 -9.77 13.58
N GLU A 532 -3.95 -9.97 13.13
CA GLU A 532 -4.81 -8.89 12.62
C GLU A 532 -5.28 -7.90 13.71
N ASP A 533 -5.32 -8.31 14.99
CA ASP A 533 -5.70 -7.49 16.15
C ASP A 533 -4.50 -6.73 16.75
N LEU A 534 -3.30 -6.96 16.21
CA LEU A 534 -2.03 -6.39 16.64
C LEU A 534 -1.52 -5.31 15.67
N ALA A 535 -0.71 -4.38 16.19
CA ALA A 535 0.18 -3.57 15.38
C ALA A 535 1.51 -3.28 16.07
N VAL A 536 2.53 -3.06 15.25
CA VAL A 536 3.85 -2.59 15.66
C VAL A 536 4.09 -1.20 15.07
N ILE A 537 4.37 -0.24 15.94
CA ILE A 537 4.54 1.17 15.59
C ILE A 537 5.93 1.65 16.01
N THR A 538 6.57 2.45 15.17
CA THR A 538 7.88 3.07 15.50
C THR A 538 8.02 4.40 14.74
N PRO A 539 8.82 5.38 15.21
CA PRO A 539 8.95 6.65 14.49
C PRO A 539 9.72 6.53 13.17
N TYR A 540 10.62 5.55 13.04
CA TYR A 540 11.65 5.54 12.00
C TYR A 540 11.45 4.45 10.93
N ASN A 541 11.59 4.83 9.65
CA ASN A 541 11.35 3.93 8.53
C ASN A 541 12.33 2.75 8.46
N LEU A 542 13.60 2.95 8.84
CA LEU A 542 14.59 1.87 8.92
C LEU A 542 14.20 0.82 9.97
N GLN A 543 13.67 1.23 11.13
CA GLN A 543 13.12 0.30 12.13
C GLN A 543 11.88 -0.44 11.60
N VAL A 544 11.01 0.23 10.83
CA VAL A 544 9.88 -0.43 10.16
C VAL A 544 10.36 -1.50 9.17
N GLU A 545 11.41 -1.24 8.38
CA GLU A 545 11.95 -2.20 7.41
C GLU A 545 12.65 -3.39 8.12
N LEU A 546 13.40 -3.14 9.20
CA LEU A 546 14.00 -4.17 10.06
C LEU A 546 12.94 -5.08 10.70
N LEU A 547 11.91 -4.50 11.32
CA LEU A 547 10.82 -5.24 11.96
C LEU A 547 10.01 -6.06 10.95
N ARG A 548 9.75 -5.52 9.75
CA ARG A 548 9.09 -6.25 8.67
C ARG A 548 9.89 -7.47 8.22
N HIS A 549 11.21 -7.35 8.11
CA HIS A 549 12.08 -8.47 7.77
C HIS A 549 12.02 -9.59 8.82
N ARG A 550 11.97 -9.24 10.11
CA ARG A 550 11.94 -10.20 11.22
C ARG A 550 10.56 -10.85 11.44
N LEU A 551 9.46 -10.13 11.23
CA LEU A 551 8.11 -10.58 11.63
C LEU A 551 7.20 -11.07 10.49
N LEU A 552 7.20 -10.45 9.30
CA LEU A 552 6.16 -10.73 8.28
C LEU A 552 6.26 -12.13 7.64
N ALA A 553 7.40 -12.81 7.79
CA ALA A 553 7.53 -14.21 7.37
C ALA A 553 6.72 -15.17 8.26
N LYS A 554 6.53 -14.83 9.53
CA LYS A 554 5.80 -15.62 10.54
C LYS A 554 4.38 -15.11 10.77
N PHE A 555 4.17 -13.79 10.66
CA PHE A 555 2.90 -13.11 10.88
C PHE A 555 2.58 -12.16 9.70
N PRO A 556 2.11 -12.66 8.55
CA PRO A 556 1.92 -11.85 7.34
C PRO A 556 0.84 -10.76 7.49
N ASP A 557 -0.17 -10.99 8.34
CA ASP A 557 -1.30 -10.06 8.56
C ASP A 557 -1.01 -8.98 9.63
N LEU A 558 0.16 -9.01 10.26
CA LEU A 558 0.57 -8.05 11.30
C LEU A 558 0.88 -6.68 10.70
N GLU A 559 0.22 -5.62 11.19
CA GLU A 559 0.49 -4.26 10.69
C GLU A 559 1.72 -3.62 11.35
N ILE A 560 2.83 -3.54 10.59
CA ILE A 560 4.08 -2.88 11.02
C ILE A 560 4.29 -1.59 10.23
N LYS A 561 4.28 -0.42 10.89
CA LYS A 561 4.30 0.91 10.22
C LYS A 561 4.96 2.02 11.05
N SER A 562 5.22 3.14 10.38
CA SER A 562 5.46 4.42 11.06
C SER A 562 4.20 4.95 11.73
N VAL A 563 4.33 5.82 12.72
CA VAL A 563 3.20 6.46 13.42
C VAL A 563 2.25 7.15 12.43
N ASP A 564 2.82 7.98 11.55
CA ASP A 564 2.12 8.74 10.51
C ASP A 564 1.43 7.79 9.50
N GLY A 565 2.03 6.61 9.22
CA GLY A 565 1.42 5.54 8.43
C GLY A 565 0.31 4.74 9.13
N PHE A 566 0.15 4.88 10.45
CA PHE A 566 -0.89 4.24 11.26
C PHE A 566 -2.07 5.18 11.59
N GLN A 567 -2.03 6.43 11.10
CA GLN A 567 -3.07 7.41 11.38
C GLN A 567 -4.48 6.92 10.93
N GLY A 568 -5.50 7.28 11.72
CA GLY A 568 -6.89 6.87 11.47
C GLY A 568 -7.22 5.41 11.82
N ARG A 569 -6.24 4.57 12.14
CA ARG A 569 -6.42 3.17 12.57
C ARG A 569 -6.49 3.03 14.10
N GLU A 570 -6.79 1.82 14.55
CA GLU A 570 -6.75 1.33 15.93
C GLU A 570 -6.55 -0.21 15.93
N LYS A 571 -6.11 -0.79 17.04
CA LYS A 571 -5.89 -2.23 17.25
C LYS A 571 -6.12 -2.62 18.71
N GLU A 572 -6.43 -3.89 18.98
CA GLU A 572 -6.59 -4.38 20.35
C GLU A 572 -5.30 -4.22 21.16
N ALA A 573 -4.16 -4.59 20.57
CA ALA A 573 -2.82 -4.41 21.13
C ALA A 573 -1.90 -3.61 20.20
N VAL A 574 -1.10 -2.72 20.77
CA VAL A 574 -0.05 -1.95 20.07
C VAL A 574 1.27 -2.10 20.80
N VAL A 575 2.32 -2.46 20.06
CA VAL A 575 3.70 -2.52 20.53
C VAL A 575 4.49 -1.38 19.88
N MET A 576 5.16 -0.55 20.67
CA MET A 576 5.88 0.63 20.20
C MET A 576 7.38 0.54 20.50
N SER A 577 8.22 0.77 19.49
CA SER A 577 9.70 0.84 19.62
C SER A 577 10.17 2.28 19.36
N LEU A 578 10.84 2.91 20.33
CA LEU A 578 11.28 4.30 20.25
C LEU A 578 12.66 4.49 19.59
N VAL A 579 13.45 3.42 19.46
CA VAL A 579 14.73 3.32 18.73
C VAL A 579 15.91 4.06 19.34
N ARG A 580 15.70 5.27 19.87
CA ARG A 580 16.75 6.18 20.34
C ARG A 580 17.34 5.72 21.67
N SER A 581 18.52 5.14 21.60
CA SER A 581 19.44 4.88 22.72
C SER A 581 20.82 5.40 22.35
N ASN A 582 21.26 6.46 23.01
CA ASN A 582 22.53 7.16 22.77
C ASN A 582 22.99 7.95 24.01
N SER A 583 24.31 8.21 24.09
CA SER A 583 24.95 8.84 25.25
C SER A 583 24.61 10.31 25.46
N GLU A 584 24.23 11.02 24.40
CA GLU A 584 24.00 12.47 24.42
C GLU A 584 22.57 12.84 24.83
N GLY A 585 21.67 11.86 25.02
CA GLY A 585 20.28 12.08 25.40
C GLY A 585 19.40 12.61 24.26
N GLU A 586 19.86 12.53 23.01
CA GLU A 586 19.14 13.10 21.88
C GLU A 586 17.93 12.23 21.47
N VAL A 587 16.72 12.78 21.54
CA VAL A 587 15.51 12.10 21.05
C VAL A 587 15.20 12.38 19.56
N GLY A 588 15.72 13.47 19.00
CA GLY A 588 15.47 13.87 17.60
C GLY A 588 13.97 13.98 17.28
N PHE A 589 13.55 13.37 16.17
CA PHE A 589 12.16 13.34 15.63
C PHE A 589 11.05 12.88 16.61
N LEU A 590 11.42 12.31 17.77
CA LEU A 590 10.52 12.00 18.88
C LEU A 590 10.01 13.22 19.67
N SER A 591 10.56 14.42 19.46
CA SER A 591 10.15 15.64 20.17
C SER A 591 8.76 16.19 19.78
N GLU A 592 8.13 15.66 18.73
CA GLU A 592 6.77 16.04 18.33
C GLU A 592 5.74 15.29 19.21
N ASP A 593 5.34 15.90 20.32
CA ASP A 593 4.39 15.31 21.29
C ASP A 593 3.08 14.84 20.65
N ARG A 594 2.59 15.52 19.61
CA ARG A 594 1.37 15.13 18.87
C ARG A 594 1.53 13.79 18.14
N ARG A 595 2.75 13.44 17.70
CA ARG A 595 3.07 12.12 17.14
C ARG A 595 3.02 11.04 18.23
N MET A 596 3.60 11.31 19.40
CA MET A 596 3.55 10.36 20.52
C MET A 596 2.11 10.14 21.02
N ASN A 597 1.33 11.21 21.17
CA ASN A 597 -0.10 11.15 21.47
C ASN A 597 -0.88 10.30 20.46
N VAL A 598 -0.63 10.47 19.15
CA VAL A 598 -1.22 9.60 18.12
C VAL A 598 -0.83 8.14 18.33
N ALA A 599 0.45 7.83 18.57
CA ALA A 599 0.94 6.45 18.69
C ALA A 599 0.30 5.68 19.86
N VAL A 600 0.30 6.25 21.07
CA VAL A 600 -0.31 5.62 22.26
C VAL A 600 -1.81 5.39 22.04
N THR A 601 -2.50 6.40 21.49
CA THR A 601 -3.96 6.37 21.29
C THR A 601 -4.43 5.49 20.12
N ARG A 602 -3.55 4.64 19.57
CA ARG A 602 -3.92 3.56 18.63
C ARG A 602 -4.35 2.28 19.33
N ALA A 603 -3.90 2.06 20.57
CA ALA A 603 -4.27 0.89 21.37
C ALA A 603 -5.73 0.96 21.81
N ARG A 604 -6.38 -0.20 21.94
CA ARG A 604 -7.67 -0.36 22.62
C ARG A 604 -7.48 -0.92 24.02
N ARG A 605 -6.93 -2.13 24.11
CA ARG A 605 -6.82 -2.93 25.35
C ARG A 605 -5.42 -2.93 25.95
N HIS A 606 -4.39 -2.93 25.12
CA HIS A 606 -3.00 -3.06 25.57
C HIS A 606 -2.04 -2.15 24.79
N PHE A 607 -1.18 -1.43 25.52
CA PHE A 607 -0.08 -0.64 24.96
C PHE A 607 1.25 -1.06 25.60
N CYS A 608 2.16 -1.61 24.79
CA CYS A 608 3.53 -1.91 25.20
C CYS A 608 4.49 -0.88 24.61
N LEU A 609 5.27 -0.23 25.47
CA LEU A 609 6.35 0.68 25.09
C LEU A 609 7.71 0.01 25.29
N ILE A 610 8.57 0.08 24.29
CA ILE A 610 9.95 -0.41 24.33
C ILE A 610 10.89 0.77 24.02
N CYS A 611 11.78 1.08 24.96
CA CYS A 611 12.69 2.23 24.85
C CYS A 611 13.83 2.18 25.86
N ASP A 612 14.89 2.96 25.60
CA ASP A 612 15.89 3.34 26.60
C ASP A 612 15.33 4.49 27.47
N SER A 613 14.98 4.20 28.72
CA SER A 613 14.42 5.23 29.62
C SER A 613 15.41 6.35 29.95
N GLN A 614 16.72 6.14 29.87
CA GLN A 614 17.73 7.19 30.11
C GLN A 614 17.79 8.16 28.92
N THR A 615 17.87 7.67 27.68
CA THR A 615 17.87 8.58 26.52
C THR A 615 16.55 9.34 26.42
N VAL A 616 15.39 8.66 26.43
CA VAL A 616 14.11 9.35 26.18
C VAL A 616 13.68 10.31 27.29
N SER A 617 14.13 10.10 28.54
CA SER A 617 13.80 10.99 29.66
C SER A 617 14.42 12.40 29.57
N HIS A 618 15.26 12.67 28.57
CA HIS A 618 15.71 14.04 28.28
C HIS A 618 14.59 14.91 27.67
N HIS A 619 13.57 14.30 27.05
CA HIS A 619 12.37 15.02 26.61
C HIS A 619 11.28 14.95 27.68
N GLN A 620 10.79 16.10 28.14
CA GLN A 620 9.90 16.17 29.29
C GLN A 620 8.58 15.40 29.08
N PHE A 621 7.96 15.49 27.90
CA PHE A 621 6.74 14.74 27.58
C PHE A 621 6.95 13.21 27.57
N LEU A 622 8.11 12.74 27.09
CA LEU A 622 8.44 11.30 27.05
C LEU A 622 8.79 10.76 28.44
N LYS A 623 9.51 11.56 29.23
CA LYS A 623 9.77 11.33 30.66
C LYS A 623 8.47 11.21 31.45
N ASP A 624 7.46 12.02 31.15
CA ASP A 624 6.16 11.98 31.81
C ASP A 624 5.33 10.76 31.36
N LEU A 625 5.40 10.33 30.09
CA LEU A 625 4.87 9.03 29.63
C LEU A 625 5.54 7.85 30.34
N VAL A 626 6.88 7.81 30.40
CA VAL A 626 7.64 6.75 31.09
C VAL A 626 7.32 6.74 32.59
N SER A 627 7.24 7.91 33.23
CA SER A 627 6.86 8.01 34.64
C SER A 627 5.39 7.64 34.88
N TYR A 628 4.51 7.86 33.92
CA TYR A 628 3.10 7.44 34.01
C TYR A 628 2.98 5.92 33.95
N ILE A 629 3.60 5.26 32.95
CA ILE A 629 3.57 3.79 32.86
C ILE A 629 4.22 3.16 34.10
N ASN A 630 5.30 3.74 34.62
CA ASN A 630 5.94 3.31 35.87
C ASN A 630 5.03 3.42 37.12
N ASN A 631 3.97 4.23 37.08
CA ASN A 631 3.05 4.42 38.20
C ASN A 631 1.71 3.70 38.02
N HIS A 632 1.24 3.52 36.77
CA HIS A 632 -0.10 3.01 36.44
C HIS A 632 -0.10 1.66 35.69
N GLY A 633 1.02 1.27 35.07
CA GLY A 633 1.22 0.00 34.38
C GLY A 633 2.36 -0.82 34.98
N GLU A 634 2.76 -1.87 34.26
CA GLU A 634 3.88 -2.73 34.64
C GLU A 634 5.17 -2.30 33.94
N VAL A 635 6.32 -2.50 34.61
CA VAL A 635 7.65 -2.17 34.06
C VAL A 635 8.52 -3.43 34.08
N HIS A 636 8.88 -3.92 32.91
CA HIS A 636 9.91 -4.92 32.73
C HIS A 636 11.26 -4.29 32.37
N SER A 637 12.33 -5.00 32.67
CA SER A 637 13.68 -4.76 32.17
C SER A 637 13.96 -5.70 31.00
N ALA A 638 14.59 -5.20 29.94
CA ALA A 638 14.97 -6.03 28.79
C ALA A 638 15.84 -7.24 29.17
N PHE A 639 16.60 -7.18 30.27
CA PHE A 639 17.30 -8.33 30.86
C PHE A 639 16.39 -9.54 31.12
N GLN A 640 15.10 -9.36 31.44
CA GLN A 640 14.14 -10.46 31.66
C GLN A 640 13.82 -11.23 30.37
N TYR A 641 14.03 -10.62 29.20
CA TYR A 641 13.82 -11.23 27.89
C TYR A 641 15.11 -11.79 27.27
N SER A 642 16.27 -11.62 27.94
CA SER A 642 17.60 -11.98 27.40
C SER A 642 17.67 -13.41 26.87
N GLN A 643 17.26 -14.39 27.68
CA GLN A 643 17.26 -15.82 27.30
C GLN A 643 16.40 -16.10 26.06
N GLU A 644 15.35 -15.31 25.82
CA GLU A 644 14.41 -15.48 24.71
C GLU A 644 14.92 -14.77 23.45
N VAL A 645 15.57 -13.62 23.62
CA VAL A 645 16.31 -12.91 22.57
C VAL A 645 17.49 -13.74 22.07
N ASP A 646 18.24 -14.39 22.96
CA ASP A 646 19.35 -15.28 22.64
C ASP A 646 18.91 -16.57 21.90
N GLN A 647 17.62 -16.91 21.97
CA GLN A 647 17.01 -18.04 21.26
C GLN A 647 16.44 -17.67 19.87
N LEU A 648 16.47 -16.39 19.46
CA LEU A 648 15.96 -15.97 18.15
C LEU A 648 16.87 -16.43 17.00
N ILE A 649 16.37 -17.35 16.19
CA ILE A 649 17.04 -17.82 14.97
C ILE A 649 16.36 -17.20 13.75
N PHE A 650 17.05 -16.30 13.05
CA PHE A 650 16.57 -15.71 11.80
C PHE A 650 17.04 -16.55 10.60
N GLU A 651 16.10 -17.12 9.83
CA GLU A 651 16.40 -18.00 8.68
C GLU A 651 17.08 -17.28 7.50
N SER A 652 17.03 -15.96 7.46
CA SER A 652 17.65 -15.13 6.42
C SER A 652 18.52 -14.03 7.05
N PRO A 653 19.75 -13.82 6.56
CA PRO A 653 20.59 -12.73 7.03
C PRO A 653 19.97 -11.38 6.67
N LEU A 654 20.31 -10.33 7.44
CA LEU A 654 19.92 -8.98 7.09
C LEU A 654 20.52 -8.58 5.72
N PRO A 655 19.74 -7.98 4.82
CA PRO A 655 20.26 -7.40 3.58
C PRO A 655 21.39 -6.40 3.83
N ASP A 656 22.37 -6.32 2.93
CA ASP A 656 23.59 -5.50 3.08
C ASP A 656 23.32 -4.00 3.42
N TYR A 657 22.15 -3.47 3.05
CA TYR A 657 21.75 -2.09 3.31
C TYR A 657 21.11 -1.86 4.69
N LEU A 658 20.83 -2.92 5.44
CA LEU A 658 20.35 -2.87 6.83
C LEU A 658 21.46 -3.20 7.85
N MET A 659 22.61 -3.70 7.42
CA MET A 659 23.71 -4.03 8.33
C MET A 659 24.54 -2.80 8.70
N GLY A 660 24.48 -2.40 9.97
CA GLY A 660 25.35 -1.36 10.53
C GLY A 660 26.83 -1.75 10.47
N ARG A 661 27.71 -0.79 10.16
CA ARG A 661 29.16 -1.02 10.16
C ARG A 661 29.73 -0.82 11.56
N GLU A 662 30.23 -1.88 12.19
CA GLU A 662 31.02 -1.75 13.42
C GLU A 662 32.23 -0.83 13.22
N LYS A 663 32.54 -0.03 14.25
CA LYS A 663 33.69 0.91 14.25
C LYS A 663 35.02 0.17 14.30
N VAL A 664 35.56 -0.15 13.12
CA VAL A 664 36.93 -0.65 12.94
C VAL A 664 37.92 0.34 13.56
N LYS A 665 38.57 -0.08 14.65
CA LYS A 665 39.50 0.77 15.43
C LYS A 665 40.68 1.22 14.55
N PRO A 666 40.99 2.52 14.44
CA PRO A 666 42.09 2.99 13.60
C PRO A 666 43.45 2.47 14.05
N GLN A 667 44.10 1.64 13.24
CA GLN A 667 45.53 1.34 13.42
C GLN A 667 46.36 2.51 12.89
N ALA A 668 47.33 2.97 13.69
CA ALA A 668 47.90 4.31 13.53
C ALA A 668 49.29 4.32 12.85
N LYS A 669 49.41 5.14 11.80
CA LYS A 669 50.65 5.48 11.06
C LYS A 669 51.18 4.28 10.24
N VAL A 670 52.02 4.42 9.20
CA VAL A 670 53.07 5.40 8.81
C VAL A 670 53.02 5.49 7.26
N GLN A 671 53.31 6.57 6.51
CA GLN A 671 54.26 7.69 6.66
C GLN A 671 53.76 8.94 5.87
N ALA A 672 54.11 10.15 6.29
CA ALA A 672 53.93 11.35 5.47
C ALA A 672 55.17 11.62 4.59
N ARG A 673 54.97 11.99 3.32
CA ARG A 673 55.98 12.63 2.47
C ARG A 673 55.44 13.95 1.89
N LYS A 674 56.35 14.91 1.72
CA LYS A 674 56.06 16.34 1.49
C LYS A 674 55.70 16.61 0.03
N VAL A 675 54.83 17.59 -0.21
CA VAL A 675 54.59 18.20 -1.53
C VAL A 675 54.93 19.70 -1.45
N PRO A 676 55.89 20.22 -2.26
CA PRO A 676 56.21 21.65 -2.34
C PRO A 676 55.12 22.50 -3.04
N PRO A 677 55.22 23.85 -3.03
CA PRO A 677 54.08 24.75 -3.25
C PRO A 677 53.84 25.23 -4.70
N LYS A 678 52.76 26.03 -4.82
CA LYS A 678 52.12 26.66 -6.00
C LYS A 678 53.05 27.29 -7.07
N GLY A 679 52.61 27.16 -8.33
CA GLY A 679 52.89 28.03 -9.48
C GLY A 679 52.59 27.31 -10.80
N THR A 680 52.18 27.88 -11.94
CA THR A 680 51.67 29.19 -12.38
C THR A 680 51.51 29.07 -13.92
N GLU A 681 50.49 29.71 -14.50
CA GLU A 681 50.46 30.23 -15.90
C GLU A 681 50.43 29.28 -17.15
N LYS A 682 49.25 29.26 -17.80
CA LYS A 682 48.98 29.66 -19.22
C LYS A 682 49.32 28.79 -20.47
N LYS A 683 48.32 28.82 -21.37
CA LYS A 683 48.31 28.72 -22.86
C LYS A 683 48.45 27.32 -23.50
N GLU A 684 47.71 26.84 -24.52
CA GLU A 684 46.79 27.39 -25.58
C GLU A 684 47.40 27.29 -27.01
N LYS A 685 46.88 26.36 -27.85
CA LYS A 685 46.47 26.55 -29.29
C LYS A 685 46.34 25.23 -30.10
N LYS A 686 45.30 25.19 -30.96
CA LYS A 686 45.16 24.64 -32.36
C LYS A 686 45.77 23.26 -32.73
N ILE A 687 45.08 22.26 -33.31
CA ILE A 687 44.27 22.19 -34.57
C ILE A 687 45.16 22.41 -35.84
N PRO A 688 45.16 21.57 -36.92
CA PRO A 688 44.75 20.15 -37.11
C PRO A 688 45.65 19.32 -38.11
N ILE A 689 45.07 18.24 -38.69
CA ILE A 689 45.38 17.61 -40.01
C ILE A 689 46.53 16.57 -40.08
N THR A 690 46.44 15.70 -41.11
CA THR A 690 46.99 14.34 -41.22
C THR A 690 47.89 14.13 -42.45
N SER A 691 48.94 13.31 -42.34
CA SER A 691 49.36 12.41 -43.42
C SER A 691 50.27 11.25 -42.96
N SER A 692 50.15 10.13 -43.68
CA SER A 692 50.95 8.90 -43.76
C SER A 692 52.51 9.06 -43.76
N THR A 693 53.36 8.05 -43.46
CA THR A 693 53.19 6.57 -43.51
C THR A 693 54.25 5.75 -42.72
N LYS A 694 53.94 4.46 -42.42
CA LYS A 694 54.83 3.27 -42.29
C LYS A 694 55.94 3.18 -41.19
N SER A 695 55.59 2.54 -40.06
CA SER A 695 56.16 1.27 -39.51
C SER A 695 55.23 0.80 -38.35
N GLY A 696 55.09 -0.47 -37.97
CA GLY A 696 56.11 -1.36 -37.39
C GLY A 696 56.32 -0.99 -35.91
N ASP A 697 55.82 -1.70 -34.90
CA ASP A 697 55.28 -3.08 -34.83
C ASP A 697 54.11 -3.20 -33.81
N LYS A 698 53.45 -4.37 -33.72
CA LYS A 698 52.33 -4.66 -32.82
C LYS A 698 52.58 -5.94 -32.03
N ASP A 699 52.22 -5.97 -30.72
CA ASP A 699 51.21 -6.94 -30.25
C ASP A 699 50.71 -6.67 -28.81
N ARG A 700 49.76 -7.52 -28.36
CA ARG A 700 49.27 -7.69 -26.96
C ARG A 700 48.27 -6.66 -26.40
N TYR A 701 47.18 -6.39 -27.14
CA TYR A 701 45.88 -6.13 -26.52
C TYR A 701 44.67 -6.59 -27.36
N ARG A 702 44.63 -7.88 -27.75
CA ARG A 702 43.46 -8.53 -28.37
C ARG A 702 43.21 -9.90 -27.75
N LYS A 703 42.14 -10.05 -26.95
CA LYS A 703 41.40 -11.31 -26.68
C LYS A 703 40.20 -11.07 -25.74
N THR A 704 39.10 -10.53 -26.26
CA THR A 704 37.76 -10.57 -25.60
C THR A 704 36.60 -10.11 -26.51
N ARG A 705 36.73 -10.17 -27.85
CA ARG A 705 35.70 -9.63 -28.76
C ARG A 705 35.40 -10.41 -30.05
N ASP A 706 36.02 -11.58 -30.24
CA ASP A 706 35.90 -12.38 -31.47
C ASP A 706 34.88 -13.55 -31.37
N LYS A 707 34.29 -13.79 -30.19
CA LYS A 707 33.53 -15.03 -29.89
C LYS A 707 32.12 -15.14 -30.48
N THR A 708 31.45 -14.02 -30.76
CA THR A 708 30.07 -13.99 -31.31
C THR A 708 30.04 -14.27 -32.80
N ASP A 709 31.08 -13.81 -33.49
CA ASP A 709 31.13 -13.80 -34.95
C ASP A 709 31.56 -15.19 -35.48
N GLU A 710 32.30 -15.95 -34.68
CA GLU A 710 32.53 -17.39 -34.87
C GLU A 710 31.22 -18.21 -34.74
N GLU A 711 30.35 -17.91 -33.75
CA GLU A 711 29.10 -18.66 -33.55
C GLU A 711 28.13 -18.53 -34.73
N GLU A 712 27.97 -17.32 -35.27
CA GLU A 712 27.12 -17.10 -36.43
C GLU A 712 27.71 -17.78 -37.69
N ALA A 713 29.04 -17.76 -37.85
CA ALA A 713 29.72 -18.41 -38.97
C ALA A 713 29.58 -19.94 -38.95
N ASP A 714 29.76 -20.59 -37.79
CA ASP A 714 29.60 -22.03 -37.63
C ASP A 714 28.13 -22.46 -37.77
N ARG A 715 27.17 -21.69 -37.23
CA ARG A 715 25.73 -21.95 -37.42
C ARG A 715 25.32 -21.83 -38.89
N ILE A 716 25.85 -20.85 -39.62
CA ILE A 716 25.65 -20.70 -41.08
C ILE A 716 26.26 -21.87 -41.85
N ARG A 717 27.47 -22.32 -41.48
CA ARG A 717 28.14 -23.46 -42.15
C ARG A 717 27.35 -24.76 -41.97
N LEU A 718 27.05 -25.15 -40.72
CA LEU A 718 26.33 -26.40 -40.43
C LEU A 718 24.93 -26.40 -41.06
N LYS A 719 24.25 -25.24 -41.05
CA LYS A 719 22.97 -25.08 -41.74
C LYS A 719 23.09 -25.23 -43.26
N LYS A 720 24.18 -24.77 -43.88
CA LYS A 720 24.43 -24.95 -45.31
C LYS A 720 24.72 -26.41 -45.69
N GLU A 721 25.40 -27.17 -44.83
CA GLU A 721 25.58 -28.61 -44.99
C GLU A 721 24.21 -29.33 -44.93
N LEU A 722 23.36 -29.02 -43.94
CA LEU A 722 21.98 -29.54 -43.82
C LEU A 722 21.04 -29.12 -44.96
N ASP A 723 21.10 -27.86 -45.42
CA ASP A 723 20.35 -27.35 -46.58
C ASP A 723 20.78 -28.02 -47.89
N THR A 724 21.99 -28.58 -47.96
CA THR A 724 22.48 -29.32 -49.13
C THR A 724 21.97 -30.76 -49.08
N PHE A 725 22.06 -31.43 -47.93
CA PHE A 725 21.41 -32.71 -47.67
C PHE A 725 19.90 -32.66 -47.95
N MET A 726 19.21 -31.58 -47.56
CA MET A 726 17.78 -31.40 -47.84
C MET A 726 17.42 -31.27 -49.32
N LYS A 727 18.35 -30.81 -50.17
CA LYS A 727 18.13 -30.66 -51.62
C LYS A 727 18.43 -31.95 -52.39
N ASP A 728 19.37 -32.77 -51.93
CA ASP A 728 19.59 -34.08 -52.52
C ASP A 728 18.47 -35.05 -52.11
N ARG A 729 17.63 -35.46 -53.07
CA ARG A 729 16.51 -36.38 -52.81
C ARG A 729 16.94 -37.84 -52.63
N LYS A 730 18.15 -38.23 -53.06
CA LYS A 730 18.62 -39.64 -52.94
C LYS A 730 19.09 -39.98 -51.52
N LEU A 731 19.57 -38.99 -50.77
CA LEU A 731 20.03 -39.18 -49.39
C LEU A 731 18.86 -39.06 -48.41
N THR A 732 18.43 -40.17 -47.81
CA THR A 732 17.38 -40.21 -46.77
C THR A 732 17.92 -39.89 -45.37
N TRP A 733 19.19 -40.23 -45.11
CA TRP A 733 19.93 -39.90 -43.89
C TRP A 733 21.38 -39.49 -44.18
N MET A 734 22.02 -38.84 -43.22
CA MET A 734 23.44 -38.48 -43.21
C MET A 734 24.02 -38.66 -41.80
N LYS A 735 25.33 -38.90 -41.70
CA LYS A 735 26.06 -38.98 -40.42
C LYS A 735 27.12 -37.89 -40.35
N PHE A 736 27.07 -37.06 -39.31
CA PHE A 736 28.13 -36.12 -39.00
C PHE A 736 29.33 -36.85 -38.37
N PRO A 737 30.57 -36.38 -38.62
CA PRO A 737 31.77 -37.01 -38.11
C PRO A 737 31.84 -36.93 -36.58
N THR A 738 32.48 -37.93 -35.97
CA THR A 738 32.71 -38.01 -34.53
C THR A 738 33.55 -36.84 -34.00
N SER A 739 34.38 -36.23 -34.85
CA SER A 739 35.23 -35.08 -34.51
C SER A 739 34.49 -33.75 -34.26
N LEU A 740 33.17 -33.67 -34.40
CA LEU A 740 32.40 -32.49 -33.97
C LEU A 740 32.56 -32.25 -32.47
N SER A 741 32.80 -31.00 -32.06
CA SER A 741 32.88 -30.63 -30.65
C SER A 741 31.51 -30.68 -29.98
N SER A 742 31.48 -30.67 -28.64
CA SER A 742 30.20 -30.66 -27.88
C SER A 742 29.33 -29.44 -28.18
N ARG A 743 29.91 -28.32 -28.65
CA ARG A 743 29.20 -27.10 -29.06
C ARG A 743 28.55 -27.28 -30.43
N ASP A 744 29.30 -27.84 -31.38
CA ASP A 744 28.84 -28.05 -32.76
C ASP A 744 27.77 -29.14 -32.79
N ARG A 745 27.93 -30.18 -31.96
CA ARG A 745 26.90 -31.21 -31.72
C ARG A 745 25.58 -30.57 -31.24
N PHE A 746 25.63 -29.62 -30.30
CA PHE A 746 24.45 -28.89 -29.85
C PHE A 746 23.84 -28.03 -30.98
N LEU A 747 24.66 -27.33 -31.77
CA LEU A 747 24.18 -26.56 -32.93
C LEU A 747 23.54 -27.44 -34.01
N VAL A 748 24.06 -28.65 -34.27
CA VAL A 748 23.40 -29.60 -35.19
C VAL A 748 22.03 -30.04 -34.65
N HIS A 749 21.92 -30.36 -33.35
CA HIS A 749 20.63 -30.67 -32.72
C HIS A 749 19.63 -29.50 -32.84
N ASP A 750 20.07 -28.27 -32.52
CA ASP A 750 19.28 -27.03 -32.61
C ASP A 750 18.79 -26.73 -34.04
N ILE A 751 19.70 -26.76 -35.03
CA ILE A 751 19.35 -26.53 -36.44
C ILE A 751 18.43 -27.64 -36.98
N CYS A 752 18.62 -28.90 -36.56
CA CYS A 752 17.71 -29.98 -36.96
C CYS A 752 16.31 -29.83 -36.36
N MET A 753 16.16 -29.28 -35.14
CA MET A 753 14.85 -28.92 -34.60
C MET A 753 14.21 -27.76 -35.38
N ASP A 754 14.94 -26.68 -35.66
CA ASP A 754 14.50 -25.57 -36.51
C ASP A 754 14.01 -26.06 -37.89
N MET A 755 14.71 -27.03 -38.49
CA MET A 755 14.42 -27.60 -39.81
C MET A 755 13.47 -28.81 -39.77
N LYS A 756 13.00 -29.22 -38.59
CA LYS A 756 12.10 -30.37 -38.35
C LYS A 756 12.62 -31.73 -38.87
N LEU A 757 13.93 -31.96 -38.74
CA LEU A 757 14.58 -33.23 -39.10
C LEU A 757 14.68 -34.18 -37.91
N TYR A 758 14.47 -35.48 -38.16
CA TYR A 758 14.69 -36.55 -37.19
C TYR A 758 16.19 -36.76 -37.02
N HIS A 759 16.70 -36.68 -35.81
CA HIS A 759 18.14 -36.71 -35.58
C HIS A 759 18.49 -37.28 -34.20
N GLU A 760 19.56 -38.08 -34.15
CA GLU A 760 19.89 -38.92 -33.00
C GLU A 760 21.41 -38.94 -32.77
N SER A 761 21.82 -38.84 -31.50
CA SER A 761 23.22 -39.06 -31.09
C SER A 761 23.44 -40.56 -30.83
N LYS A 762 24.32 -41.22 -31.58
CA LYS A 762 24.68 -42.65 -31.38
C LYS A 762 26.15 -42.85 -31.08
N GLY A 763 26.46 -43.85 -30.25
CA GLY A 763 27.78 -44.16 -29.72
C GLY A 763 28.09 -43.45 -28.40
N GLU A 764 29.00 -44.03 -27.62
CA GLU A 764 29.53 -43.44 -26.39
C GLU A 764 30.96 -42.95 -26.59
N GLY A 765 31.44 -42.06 -25.71
CA GLY A 765 32.82 -41.56 -25.75
C GLY A 765 33.18 -40.84 -27.06
N GLU A 766 34.34 -41.18 -27.61
CA GLU A 766 34.91 -40.57 -28.82
C GLU A 766 34.23 -41.06 -30.11
N ASP A 767 33.66 -42.28 -30.12
CA ASP A 767 32.92 -42.83 -31.26
C ASP A 767 31.51 -42.23 -31.45
N ARG A 768 31.10 -41.33 -30.53
CA ARG A 768 29.78 -40.70 -30.58
C ARG A 768 29.64 -39.75 -31.78
N CYS A 769 28.65 -40.04 -32.62
CA CYS A 769 28.28 -39.28 -33.81
C CYS A 769 26.81 -38.81 -33.76
N ILE A 770 26.43 -37.91 -34.67
CA ILE A 770 25.02 -37.54 -34.89
C ILE A 770 24.57 -38.06 -36.25
N ILE A 771 23.47 -38.79 -36.27
CA ILE A 771 22.76 -39.19 -37.49
C ILE A 771 21.57 -38.24 -37.66
N VAL A 772 21.36 -37.74 -38.88
CA VAL A 772 20.25 -36.86 -39.26
C VAL A 772 19.50 -37.51 -40.42
N SER A 773 18.17 -37.45 -40.40
CA SER A 773 17.27 -38.18 -41.28
C SER A 773 16.01 -37.39 -41.56
N LYS A 774 15.44 -37.58 -42.77
CA LYS A 774 14.24 -36.86 -43.23
C LYS A 774 12.94 -37.50 -42.74
N GLU A 775 12.99 -38.78 -42.39
CA GLU A 775 11.87 -39.61 -41.96
C GLU A 775 12.25 -40.34 -40.65
N PRO A 776 11.28 -40.73 -39.81
CA PRO A 776 11.58 -41.38 -38.53
C PRO A 776 12.19 -42.77 -38.74
N ILE A 777 13.40 -42.98 -38.22
CA ILE A 777 14.13 -44.25 -38.34
C ILE A 777 13.40 -45.34 -37.52
N PRO A 778 13.00 -46.49 -38.12
CA PRO A 778 12.39 -47.59 -37.38
C PRO A 778 13.36 -48.25 -36.39
N GLU A 779 12.88 -48.58 -35.20
CA GLU A 779 13.70 -49.12 -34.08
C GLU A 779 14.39 -50.47 -34.37
N GLN A 780 14.07 -51.13 -35.48
CA GLN A 780 14.65 -52.44 -35.85
C GLN A 780 15.89 -52.33 -36.77
N ILE A 781 16.30 -51.12 -37.17
CA ILE A 781 17.48 -50.88 -38.02
C ILE A 781 18.63 -50.22 -37.21
N THR A 782 18.40 -49.92 -35.93
CA THR A 782 19.35 -49.18 -35.07
C THR A 782 20.69 -49.90 -34.86
N ASP A 783 20.68 -51.23 -34.84
CA ASP A 783 21.78 -52.05 -34.35
C ASP A 783 22.67 -52.58 -35.49
N LEU A 784 22.19 -52.54 -36.73
CA LEU A 784 22.93 -52.99 -37.92
C LEU A 784 23.81 -51.88 -38.54
N LEU A 785 23.61 -50.61 -38.17
CA LEU A 785 24.41 -49.47 -38.64
C LEU A 785 25.76 -49.29 -37.90
N GLY A 786 26.18 -50.31 -37.15
CA GLY A 786 27.43 -50.33 -36.39
C GLY A 786 28.63 -50.99 -37.09
N GLN A 787 28.48 -51.47 -38.33
CA GLN A 787 29.55 -52.17 -39.08
C GLN A 787 29.77 -51.57 -40.49
N GLU A 788 31.00 -51.69 -40.99
CA GLU A 788 31.53 -50.93 -42.13
C GLU A 788 31.02 -51.38 -43.53
N ARG A 789 30.83 -50.47 -44.51
CA ARG A 789 31.84 -50.11 -45.55
C ARG A 789 31.30 -49.13 -46.62
N ILE A 790 32.22 -48.70 -47.49
CA ILE A 790 32.08 -47.72 -48.59
C ILE A 790 31.43 -48.40 -49.82
N GLY A 791 30.57 -47.69 -50.56
CA GLY A 791 30.01 -48.15 -51.83
C GLY A 791 29.24 -47.08 -52.63
N GLU A 792 29.46 -47.08 -53.94
CA GLU A 792 28.80 -46.30 -55.01
C GLU A 792 27.44 -46.96 -55.41
N THR A 793 26.49 -46.44 -56.20
CA THR A 793 26.36 -45.22 -57.05
C THR A 793 24.86 -44.91 -57.34
N ASP A 794 24.58 -43.80 -58.04
CA ASP A 794 23.47 -43.56 -58.99
C ASP A 794 22.03 -44.07 -58.74
N SER A 795 21.10 -43.12 -58.52
CA SER A 795 19.92 -42.91 -59.41
C SER A 795 18.67 -43.68 -58.93
N LYS A 796 17.42 -43.35 -59.29
CA LYS A 796 16.80 -42.24 -60.05
C LYS A 796 15.28 -42.20 -59.71
N ASP A 797 14.54 -41.20 -60.24
CA ASP A 797 13.06 -41.21 -60.43
C ASP A 797 12.25 -41.23 -59.07
N GLU A 798 11.06 -40.63 -58.86
CA GLU A 798 9.72 -40.71 -59.50
C GLU A 798 9.01 -42.07 -59.19
N ASP A 799 7.74 -42.18 -58.79
CA ASP A 799 6.67 -41.15 -58.76
C ASP A 799 5.39 -41.51 -57.92
N LEU A 800 4.46 -40.54 -57.80
CA LEU A 800 2.97 -40.62 -57.78
C LEU A 800 2.13 -41.57 -56.85
N ILE A 801 1.23 -40.93 -56.06
CA ILE A 801 -0.27 -41.11 -56.06
C ILE A 801 -1.02 -42.21 -55.26
N HIS A 802 -2.24 -41.81 -54.82
CA HIS A 802 -3.43 -42.59 -54.38
C HIS A 802 -3.37 -43.43 -53.07
N SER A 803 -4.49 -43.86 -52.47
CA SER A 803 -5.77 -43.16 -52.12
C SER A 803 -6.69 -44.09 -51.31
N ASN A 804 -7.64 -43.51 -50.58
CA ASN A 804 -8.96 -44.06 -50.24
C ASN A 804 -9.10 -45.25 -49.24
N ASP A 805 -10.21 -45.19 -48.50
CA ASP A 805 -11.09 -46.29 -48.04
C ASP A 805 -10.56 -47.43 -47.12
N ALA A 806 -11.35 -48.07 -46.26
CA ALA A 806 -12.64 -47.74 -45.60
C ALA A 806 -12.95 -48.83 -44.52
N ALA A 807 -14.17 -48.77 -43.95
CA ALA A 807 -14.89 -49.92 -43.37
C ALA A 807 -14.53 -50.34 -41.91
N PRO A 808 -15.40 -51.11 -41.19
CA PRO A 808 -16.01 -50.53 -39.97
C PRO A 808 -16.36 -51.48 -38.79
N GLU A 809 -17.05 -50.91 -37.78
CA GLU A 809 -18.20 -51.50 -37.03
C GLU A 809 -17.99 -52.47 -35.83
N ILE A 810 -19.10 -52.66 -35.09
CA ILE A 810 -19.47 -53.71 -34.11
C ILE A 810 -18.98 -53.58 -32.63
N THR A 811 -19.83 -52.91 -31.84
CA THR A 811 -20.55 -53.41 -30.65
C THR A 811 -19.84 -54.13 -29.48
N LEU A 812 -20.16 -53.69 -28.26
CA LEU A 812 -20.27 -54.54 -27.05
C LEU A 812 -21.44 -54.10 -26.15
N LYS A 813 -21.99 -55.00 -25.33
CA LYS A 813 -23.16 -54.75 -24.45
C LYS A 813 -23.21 -55.71 -23.25
N ASN A 814 -24.06 -55.41 -22.26
CA ASN A 814 -24.32 -56.14 -21.01
C ASN A 814 -23.17 -56.00 -19.99
N SER A 815 -23.36 -56.06 -18.66
CA SER A 815 -24.51 -56.37 -17.77
C SER A 815 -24.27 -55.70 -16.40
N PHE A 816 -25.14 -55.66 -15.40
CA PHE A 816 -26.62 -55.53 -15.25
C PHE A 816 -26.86 -55.33 -13.73
N SER A 817 -28.09 -55.03 -13.30
CA SER A 817 -28.52 -54.78 -11.90
C SER A 817 -28.01 -53.47 -11.24
N GLY A 818 -28.84 -52.75 -10.47
CA GLY A 818 -30.29 -52.94 -10.37
C GLY A 818 -31.00 -52.06 -9.34
N PHE A 819 -31.86 -51.15 -9.84
CA PHE A 819 -33.07 -50.58 -9.23
C PHE A 819 -32.99 -49.84 -7.87
N ALA A 820 -33.89 -48.91 -7.51
CA ALA A 820 -34.71 -47.91 -8.24
C ALA A 820 -35.70 -47.27 -7.22
N ASN A 821 -35.96 -45.96 -7.36
CA ASN A 821 -37.32 -45.34 -7.39
C ASN A 821 -38.24 -45.45 -6.13
N ASP A 822 -39.28 -44.62 -5.91
CA ASP A 822 -39.72 -43.34 -6.51
C ASP A 822 -40.68 -42.58 -5.55
N ASP A 823 -41.00 -41.32 -5.92
CA ASP A 823 -42.29 -40.61 -5.80
C ASP A 823 -43.06 -40.43 -4.46
N ALA A 824 -43.11 -39.14 -4.06
CA ALA A 824 -44.29 -38.27 -4.06
C ALA A 824 -45.52 -38.45 -3.10
N SER A 825 -45.75 -37.37 -2.34
CA SER A 825 -47.03 -36.62 -2.18
C SER A 825 -47.98 -36.85 -0.97
N ASN A 826 -48.39 -35.68 -0.43
CA ASN A 826 -49.74 -35.28 0.03
C ASN A 826 -50.42 -35.77 1.36
N LEU A 827 -50.95 -34.73 2.05
CA LEU A 827 -52.23 -34.62 2.81
C LEU A 827 -52.39 -35.06 4.29
N GLN A 828 -53.14 -34.20 5.02
CA GLN A 828 -54.07 -34.45 6.16
C GLN A 828 -53.52 -35.00 7.50
N THR A 829 -53.55 -34.31 8.66
CA THR A 829 -54.61 -33.73 9.55
C THR A 829 -55.23 -34.68 10.60
N GLY A 830 -55.18 -34.29 11.89
CA GLY A 830 -55.88 -34.89 13.05
C GLY A 830 -54.97 -34.97 14.30
N THR A 831 -55.18 -34.23 15.41
CA THR A 831 -56.10 -34.49 16.55
C THR A 831 -55.84 -35.82 17.26
N GLU A 832 -55.77 -35.94 18.59
CA GLU A 832 -56.43 -35.24 19.72
C GLU A 832 -55.39 -35.06 20.89
N LYS A 833 -55.56 -34.56 22.15
CA LYS A 833 -56.63 -34.41 23.18
C LYS A 833 -56.46 -33.11 24.01
N ASN A 834 -57.37 -32.85 24.95
CA ASN A 834 -57.44 -31.66 25.84
C ASN A 834 -56.99 -31.90 27.29
N SER A 835 -56.71 -30.81 28.00
CA SER A 835 -57.15 -30.58 29.39
C SER A 835 -57.29 -29.08 29.69
N ASN A 836 -58.38 -28.69 30.36
CA ASN A 836 -58.76 -27.29 30.68
C ASN A 836 -57.91 -26.74 31.88
N VAL A 837 -57.96 -25.48 32.34
CA VAL A 837 -59.11 -24.63 32.76
C VAL A 837 -58.74 -23.13 32.79
N ASP A 838 -59.75 -22.29 32.45
CA ASP A 838 -60.12 -20.91 32.87
C ASP A 838 -59.32 -20.22 34.03
N HIS A 839 -59.30 -18.89 34.20
CA HIS A 839 -60.01 -17.76 33.57
C HIS A 839 -59.36 -16.40 33.99
N ARG A 840 -59.61 -15.32 33.21
CA ARG A 840 -59.70 -13.88 33.65
C ARG A 840 -58.43 -13.19 34.21
N GLU A 841 -58.40 -11.86 34.37
CA GLU A 841 -58.78 -10.73 33.49
C GLU A 841 -58.38 -9.41 34.20
N ASN A 842 -57.85 -8.42 33.46
CA ASN A 842 -57.76 -6.98 33.84
C ASN A 842 -56.95 -6.63 35.13
N GLY A 843 -56.37 -5.43 35.28
CA GLY A 843 -56.20 -4.31 34.34
C GLY A 843 -56.05 -2.95 35.07
N CYS A 844 -55.56 -1.94 34.36
CA CYS A 844 -55.51 -0.51 34.75
C CYS A 844 -54.64 -0.06 35.95
N GLY A 845 -54.30 1.24 35.95
CA GLY A 845 -53.65 1.97 37.04
C GLY A 845 -52.11 1.92 37.04
N GLY A 846 -51.37 3.03 36.92
CA GLY A 846 -51.76 4.39 36.54
C GLY A 846 -50.89 5.47 37.20
N ALA A 847 -50.33 6.36 36.38
CA ALA A 847 -49.88 7.74 36.65
C ALA A 847 -48.97 8.07 37.87
N SER A 848 -48.07 9.04 37.64
CA SER A 848 -47.64 10.10 38.58
C SER A 848 -46.72 9.70 39.77
N ASP A 849 -45.78 10.53 40.22
CA ASP A 849 -45.20 11.72 39.58
C ASP A 849 -43.82 12.12 40.12
N LEU A 850 -43.21 13.10 39.44
CA LEU A 850 -42.30 14.13 39.96
C LEU A 850 -41.39 13.85 41.18
N ALA A 851 -40.08 13.85 40.89
CA ALA A 851 -39.04 14.62 41.60
C ALA A 851 -38.73 14.20 43.08
N SER A 852 -37.73 14.77 43.78
CA SER A 852 -36.73 15.77 43.40
C SER A 852 -35.37 15.51 44.06
N GLU A 853 -34.30 15.81 43.34
CA GLU A 853 -33.07 16.50 43.79
C GLU A 853 -32.38 16.22 45.17
N ASN A 854 -31.04 16.13 45.05
CA ASN A 854 -30.04 16.74 45.95
C ASN A 854 -29.97 16.33 47.44
N ALA A 855 -29.06 15.37 47.68
CA ALA A 855 -27.88 15.54 48.53
C ALA A 855 -27.97 16.34 49.85
N PHE A 856 -27.51 15.71 50.94
CA PHE A 856 -26.32 16.26 51.61
C PHE A 856 -25.40 15.21 52.25
N ARG A 857 -24.30 15.70 52.83
CA ARG A 857 -23.09 15.00 53.27
C ARG A 857 -23.08 14.72 54.77
N LYS A 858 -22.28 13.70 55.14
CA LYS A 858 -21.57 13.48 56.43
C LYS A 858 -22.33 12.95 57.66
N ASN A 859 -21.82 11.79 58.10
CA ASN A 859 -21.38 11.43 59.47
C ASN A 859 -22.38 11.50 60.64
N VAL A 860 -22.41 10.45 61.49
CA VAL A 860 -21.78 10.44 62.85
C VAL A 860 -21.99 9.08 63.56
N THR A 861 -21.00 8.70 64.39
CA THR A 861 -20.92 7.60 65.39
C THR A 861 -21.11 6.12 64.99
N GLU A 862 -20.17 5.34 65.50
CA GLU A 862 -20.22 3.89 65.71
C GLU A 862 -21.27 3.50 66.77
N ASN A 863 -21.79 2.27 66.71
CA ASN A 863 -21.81 1.42 67.90
C ASN A 863 -21.75 -0.08 67.54
N LYS A 864 -21.41 -0.93 68.52
CA LYS A 864 -20.94 -2.31 68.30
C LYS A 864 -22.06 -3.36 68.43
N GLY A 865 -22.08 -4.33 67.52
CA GLY A 865 -22.86 -5.57 67.62
C GLY A 865 -22.13 -6.70 66.90
N SER A 866 -22.06 -7.89 67.50
CA SER A 866 -21.12 -8.94 67.08
C SER A 866 -21.75 -10.07 66.27
N ALA A 867 -21.03 -10.47 65.22
CA ALA A 867 -20.93 -11.82 64.64
C ALA A 867 -22.20 -12.52 64.11
N ASN A 868 -22.20 -12.76 62.78
CA ASN A 868 -21.85 -14.12 62.36
C ASN A 868 -21.18 -14.15 60.97
N LYS A 869 -20.60 -15.31 60.59
CA LYS A 869 -19.67 -15.44 59.46
C LYS A 869 -20.34 -15.88 58.15
N SER A 870 -20.04 -15.17 57.06
CA SER A 870 -20.06 -15.71 55.68
C SER A 870 -18.84 -15.18 54.92
N LYS A 871 -18.09 -16.05 54.23
CA LYS A 871 -16.82 -15.67 53.58
C LYS A 871 -17.05 -14.97 52.24
N SER A 872 -16.54 -13.75 52.09
CA SER A 872 -16.27 -13.10 50.81
C SER A 872 -14.78 -12.76 50.73
N ILE A 873 -14.08 -13.21 49.68
CA ILE A 873 -12.66 -12.92 49.49
C ILE A 873 -12.54 -11.57 48.77
N SER A 874 -12.31 -10.51 49.53
CA SER A 874 -11.91 -9.20 49.01
C SER A 874 -10.40 -9.17 48.76
N VAL A 875 -9.98 -9.04 47.50
CA VAL A 875 -8.57 -8.82 47.16
C VAL A 875 -8.21 -7.36 47.43
N ASP A 876 -7.45 -7.14 48.50
CA ASP A 876 -7.05 -5.82 48.99
C ASP A 876 -5.98 -5.19 48.07
N LYS A 877 -6.35 -4.16 47.30
CA LYS A 877 -5.42 -3.38 46.46
C LYS A 877 -4.94 -2.13 47.22
N THR A 878 -3.74 -1.67 46.85
CA THR A 878 -3.01 -0.46 47.30
C THR A 878 -2.45 -0.44 48.74
N LYS A 879 -1.23 -0.99 48.87
CA LYS A 879 -0.20 -0.41 49.76
C LYS A 879 1.00 0.01 48.92
N GLU A 880 1.06 1.30 48.58
CA GLU A 880 2.25 1.91 48.00
C GLU A 880 3.45 1.74 48.94
N ARG A 881 4.64 1.59 48.37
CA ARG A 881 5.91 1.52 49.12
C ARG A 881 6.86 2.57 48.60
N LYS A 882 7.73 3.09 49.47
CA LYS A 882 8.73 4.10 49.11
C LYS A 882 10.06 3.46 48.77
N CYS A 883 10.65 3.88 47.65
CA CYS A 883 12.02 3.57 47.27
C CYS A 883 12.99 3.98 48.40
N SER A 884 13.80 3.05 48.87
CA SER A 884 14.80 3.26 49.93
C SER A 884 15.89 4.27 49.56
N ILE A 885 16.16 4.44 48.26
CA ILE A 885 17.28 5.26 47.74
C ILE A 885 16.84 6.68 47.36
N CYS A 886 15.67 6.85 46.71
CA CYS A 886 15.18 8.17 46.26
C CYS A 886 13.84 8.61 46.87
N GLY A 887 13.23 7.83 47.76
CA GLY A 887 12.04 8.21 48.55
C GLY A 887 10.70 8.23 47.81
N LYS A 888 10.66 7.99 46.50
CA LYS A 888 9.43 7.96 45.69
C LYS A 888 8.49 6.82 46.11
N SER A 889 7.20 7.11 46.29
CA SER A 889 6.14 6.08 46.42
C SER A 889 5.88 5.40 45.08
N LEU A 890 5.74 4.06 45.08
CA LEU A 890 5.48 3.24 43.89
C LEU A 890 4.57 2.03 44.20
N PRO A 891 3.93 1.44 43.17
CA PRO A 891 3.29 0.13 43.26
C PRO A 891 4.27 -1.00 43.68
N PRO A 892 3.81 -2.06 44.38
CA PRO A 892 4.70 -3.09 44.92
C PRO A 892 5.60 -3.83 43.90
N GLY A 893 5.11 -4.10 42.68
CA GLY A 893 5.91 -4.75 41.63
C GLY A 893 7.02 -3.84 41.10
N ASN A 894 6.68 -2.60 40.77
CA ASN A 894 7.60 -1.63 40.17
C ASN A 894 8.68 -1.13 41.17
N LEU A 895 8.47 -1.31 42.49
CA LEU A 895 9.44 -0.91 43.53
C LEU A 895 10.82 -1.54 43.33
N ILE A 896 10.89 -2.88 43.18
CA ILE A 896 12.16 -3.62 43.16
C ILE A 896 12.99 -3.22 41.93
N LEU A 897 12.36 -3.17 40.75
CA LEU A 897 13.00 -2.72 39.52
C LEU A 897 13.45 -1.26 39.59
N HIS A 898 12.69 -0.40 40.27
CA HIS A 898 13.06 0.98 40.48
C HIS A 898 14.23 1.15 41.47
N GLU A 899 14.30 0.35 42.53
CA GLU A 899 15.43 0.35 43.47
C GLU A 899 16.71 -0.09 42.74
N ILE A 900 16.68 -1.17 41.96
CA ILE A 900 17.81 -1.61 41.11
C ILE A 900 18.23 -0.52 40.11
N LYS A 901 17.29 0.24 39.52
CA LYS A 901 17.61 1.39 38.65
C LYS A 901 18.26 2.53 39.45
N CYS A 902 17.81 2.82 40.66
CA CYS A 902 18.43 3.81 41.54
C CYS A 902 19.86 3.42 41.96
N GLU A 903 20.11 2.14 42.28
CA GLU A 903 21.45 1.62 42.56
C GLU A 903 22.38 1.83 41.35
N LYS A 904 21.97 1.36 40.15
CA LYS A 904 22.75 1.52 38.93
C LYS A 904 23.02 2.99 38.56
N ILE A 905 22.10 3.90 38.84
CA ILE A 905 22.30 5.35 38.63
C ILE A 905 23.33 5.93 39.62
N GLU A 906 23.40 5.42 40.86
CA GLU A 906 24.50 5.77 41.76
C GLU A 906 25.84 5.14 41.35
N GLU A 907 25.85 3.87 40.95
CA GLU A 907 27.05 3.18 40.47
C GLU A 907 27.64 3.87 39.24
N GLN A 908 26.81 4.29 38.27
CA GLN A 908 27.27 5.05 37.11
C GLN A 908 27.83 6.42 37.49
N LYS A 909 27.26 7.12 38.48
CA LYS A 909 27.81 8.39 39.00
C LYS A 909 29.17 8.16 39.68
N LYS A 910 29.30 7.11 40.48
CA LYS A 910 30.56 6.69 41.12
C LYS A 910 31.61 6.33 40.04
N ALA A 911 31.23 5.53 39.05
CA ALA A 911 32.10 5.15 37.92
C ALA A 911 32.49 6.34 37.02
N GLN A 912 31.65 7.36 36.86
CA GLN A 912 32.03 8.62 36.19
C GLN A 912 33.06 9.42 36.99
N GLN A 913 32.91 9.49 38.32
CA GLN A 913 33.90 10.11 39.21
C GLN A 913 35.24 9.34 39.20
N GLU A 914 35.22 8.01 39.23
CA GLU A 914 36.42 7.17 39.10
C GLU A 914 37.08 7.31 37.72
N ARG A 915 36.30 7.38 36.63
CA ARG A 915 36.82 7.65 35.27
C ARG A 915 37.43 9.05 35.11
N ALA A 916 37.05 10.01 35.96
CA ALA A 916 37.74 11.30 36.04
C ALA A 916 39.09 11.18 36.78
N LEU A 917 39.14 10.42 37.87
CA LEU A 917 40.37 10.16 38.66
C LEU A 917 41.41 9.30 37.91
N LEU A 918 40.96 8.37 37.06
CA LEU A 918 41.84 7.40 36.38
C LEU A 918 42.55 7.92 35.12
N LYS A 919 42.31 9.16 34.68
CA LYS A 919 43.00 9.77 33.50
C LYS A 919 44.46 10.21 33.79
N GLY A 920 45.18 9.48 34.63
CA GLY A 920 46.40 9.98 35.30
C GLY A 920 47.57 9.00 35.48
N LYS A 921 47.81 8.03 34.57
CA LYS A 921 49.12 7.33 34.38
C LYS A 921 49.16 6.45 33.12
N MET A 922 50.35 6.31 32.53
CA MET A 922 50.75 5.28 31.55
C MET A 922 51.41 4.09 32.31
N ASP A 923 51.55 2.86 31.81
CA ASP A 923 52.27 2.46 30.58
C ASP A 923 51.99 0.99 30.12
N LYS A 924 52.80 0.41 29.22
CA LYS A 924 52.61 -0.88 28.51
C LYS A 924 53.58 -2.00 28.95
N SER A 925 53.21 -3.29 28.74
CA SER A 925 53.99 -4.29 27.96
C SER A 925 53.53 -5.78 28.08
N LYS A 926 54.07 -6.66 27.21
CA LYS A 926 54.17 -8.16 27.25
C LYS A 926 53.03 -9.09 26.71
N GLN A 927 52.97 -9.18 25.37
CA GLN A 927 53.03 -10.38 24.47
C GLN A 927 52.72 -11.85 24.93
N LYS A 928 51.95 -12.56 24.07
CA LYS A 928 52.09 -13.99 23.57
C LYS A 928 51.91 -15.18 24.57
N ASN A 929 51.54 -16.44 24.24
CA ASN A 929 51.43 -17.20 22.96
C ASN A 929 50.64 -18.56 23.10
N ILE A 930 50.34 -19.24 21.96
CA ILE A 930 50.16 -20.73 21.73
C ILE A 930 48.86 -21.50 22.15
N LEU A 931 48.03 -21.79 21.12
CA LEU A 931 47.55 -23.09 20.56
C LEU A 931 47.36 -24.43 21.37
N GLU A 932 46.28 -25.17 20.97
CA GLU A 932 46.04 -26.65 21.02
C GLU A 932 45.75 -27.33 22.39
N LYS A 933 44.94 -28.41 22.52
CA LYS A 933 44.06 -29.19 21.59
C LYS A 933 43.01 -30.03 22.37
N THR A 934 41.84 -30.34 21.74
CA THR A 934 40.95 -31.54 21.83
C THR A 934 40.93 -32.44 23.11
N LYS A 935 39.80 -33.02 23.57
CA LYS A 935 38.60 -33.52 22.86
C LYS A 935 37.54 -34.00 23.88
N GLU A 936 36.24 -33.99 23.55
CA GLU A 936 35.37 -35.19 23.56
C GLU A 936 33.95 -34.93 22.99
N THR A 937 33.35 -35.98 22.43
CA THR A 937 31.96 -36.13 21.89
C THR A 937 31.23 -34.92 21.29
N ASP A 938 31.03 -34.96 19.97
CA ASP A 938 30.36 -33.93 19.15
C ASP A 938 28.99 -34.42 18.61
N PRO A 939 27.86 -33.70 18.84
CA PRO A 939 26.54 -34.04 18.28
C PRO A 939 26.46 -34.07 16.75
N ASP A 940 27.40 -33.46 16.04
CA ASP A 940 27.32 -33.22 14.61
C ASP A 940 27.43 -34.50 13.75
N GLU A 941 27.80 -35.67 14.32
CA GLU A 941 27.70 -36.97 13.62
C GLU A 941 26.25 -37.48 13.47
N LEU A 942 25.38 -37.25 14.45
CA LEU A 942 23.95 -37.58 14.33
C LEU A 942 23.28 -36.68 13.28
N ILE A 943 23.67 -35.40 13.23
CA ILE A 943 23.21 -34.45 12.22
C ILE A 943 23.73 -34.82 10.82
N LYS A 944 24.95 -35.36 10.70
CA LYS A 944 25.51 -35.90 9.43
C LYS A 944 24.80 -37.16 8.94
N LEU A 945 24.19 -37.96 9.83
CA LEU A 945 23.33 -39.08 9.43
C LEU A 945 21.97 -38.60 8.90
N ALA A 946 21.33 -37.65 9.58
CA ALA A 946 20.06 -37.07 9.12
C ALA A 946 20.19 -36.32 7.78
N LYS A 947 21.26 -35.53 7.58
CA LYS A 947 21.50 -34.75 6.34
C LYS A 947 21.91 -35.60 5.12
N LYS A 948 21.79 -36.93 5.15
CA LYS A 948 22.38 -37.83 4.14
C LYS A 948 21.42 -38.38 3.07
N GLN A 949 20.14 -37.99 3.04
CA GLN A 949 19.19 -38.44 2.00
C GLN A 949 18.57 -37.33 1.12
N ASP A 950 18.05 -36.23 1.66
CA ASP A 950 17.31 -35.20 0.87
C ASP A 950 18.18 -34.23 0.04
N GLY A 951 19.34 -34.69 -0.44
CA GLY A 951 20.21 -33.94 -1.34
C GLY A 951 20.00 -34.20 -2.83
N LEU A 952 19.25 -35.25 -3.21
CA LEU A 952 19.24 -35.84 -4.56
C LEU A 952 17.88 -35.79 -5.26
N CYS A 953 17.91 -35.82 -6.60
CA CYS A 953 16.72 -35.89 -7.44
C CYS A 953 15.86 -37.11 -7.11
N ASN A 954 14.57 -36.90 -6.86
CA ASN A 954 13.64 -37.95 -6.43
C ASN A 954 13.14 -38.87 -7.59
N PHE A 955 13.91 -38.95 -8.68
CA PHE A 955 13.69 -39.88 -9.79
C PHE A 955 14.54 -41.14 -9.61
N LYS A 956 13.92 -42.32 -9.69
CA LYS A 956 14.62 -43.59 -9.44
C LYS A 956 15.84 -43.75 -10.36
N LYS A 957 16.99 -44.10 -9.78
CA LYS A 957 18.34 -44.19 -10.38
C LYS A 957 19.06 -42.84 -10.64
N CYS A 958 18.41 -41.68 -10.51
CA CYS A 958 19.12 -40.40 -10.61
C CYS A 958 19.99 -40.14 -9.35
N LYS A 959 21.19 -39.57 -9.53
CA LYS A 959 22.12 -39.19 -8.44
C LYS A 959 22.50 -37.70 -8.47
N GLU A 960 21.72 -36.88 -9.17
CA GLU A 960 21.99 -35.46 -9.37
C GLU A 960 21.50 -34.63 -8.17
N LYS A 961 22.28 -33.63 -7.74
CA LYS A 961 22.00 -32.84 -6.53
C LYS A 961 20.98 -31.74 -6.80
N VAL A 962 19.90 -31.71 -6.01
CA VAL A 962 18.74 -30.81 -6.20
C VAL A 962 18.74 -29.56 -5.32
N MET A 963 19.67 -29.46 -4.35
CA MET A 963 19.69 -28.38 -3.34
C MET A 963 19.71 -26.95 -3.91
N LEU A 964 20.32 -26.74 -5.08
CA LEU A 964 20.48 -25.40 -5.69
C LEU A 964 19.65 -25.19 -6.97
N LEU A 965 19.29 -26.26 -7.70
CA LEU A 965 18.69 -26.18 -9.04
C LEU A 965 17.47 -27.11 -9.21
N GLY A 966 17.00 -27.77 -8.15
CA GLY A 966 15.89 -28.72 -8.23
C GLY A 966 14.51 -28.07 -8.12
N GLN A 967 13.65 -28.33 -9.10
CA GLN A 967 12.27 -27.86 -9.14
C GLN A 967 11.31 -28.87 -8.51
N LEU A 968 10.17 -28.37 -8.01
CA LEU A 968 9.09 -29.17 -7.43
C LEU A 968 8.02 -29.44 -8.50
N CYS A 969 7.60 -30.69 -8.64
CA CYS A 969 6.43 -31.01 -9.46
C CYS A 969 5.15 -30.50 -8.79
N ARG A 970 4.32 -29.75 -9.53
CA ARG A 970 3.07 -29.16 -9.01
C ARG A 970 1.95 -30.17 -8.76
N PHE A 971 2.12 -31.44 -9.15
CA PHE A 971 1.13 -32.51 -9.00
C PHE A 971 1.47 -33.53 -7.89
N CYS A 972 2.75 -33.81 -7.63
CA CYS A 972 3.20 -34.77 -6.60
C CYS A 972 4.14 -34.18 -5.55
N THR A 973 4.40 -32.87 -5.60
CA THR A 973 5.20 -32.06 -4.64
C THR A 973 6.60 -32.58 -4.33
N LYS A 974 7.15 -33.50 -5.15
CA LYS A 974 8.52 -34.02 -5.03
C LYS A 974 9.51 -33.18 -5.84
N ARG A 975 10.77 -33.15 -5.38
CA ARG A 975 11.85 -32.31 -5.94
C ARG A 975 12.73 -33.11 -6.89
N TYR A 976 12.92 -32.58 -8.09
CA TYR A 976 13.63 -33.23 -9.19
C TYR A 976 14.64 -32.26 -9.80
N CYS A 977 15.74 -32.77 -10.37
CA CYS A 977 16.63 -31.96 -11.19
C CYS A 977 15.95 -31.55 -12.51
N LEU A 978 16.51 -30.55 -13.19
CA LEU A 978 15.90 -29.94 -14.37
C LEU A 978 15.58 -30.95 -15.50
N SER A 979 16.35 -32.03 -15.60
CA SER A 979 16.16 -33.13 -16.56
C SER A 979 14.97 -34.06 -16.25
N HIS A 980 14.45 -34.08 -15.01
CA HIS A 980 13.40 -35.01 -14.57
C HIS A 980 12.15 -34.32 -13.97
N HIS A 981 12.12 -32.99 -13.91
CA HIS A 981 11.06 -32.23 -13.23
C HIS A 981 9.73 -32.13 -13.98
N THR A 982 9.68 -32.46 -15.28
CA THR A 982 8.45 -32.42 -16.08
C THR A 982 7.48 -33.53 -15.64
N PRO A 983 6.17 -33.25 -15.51
CA PRO A 983 5.19 -34.21 -15.00
C PRO A 983 5.20 -35.56 -15.73
N GLU A 984 5.44 -35.56 -17.03
CA GLU A 984 5.43 -36.73 -17.90
C GLU A 984 6.55 -37.71 -17.51
N ILE A 985 7.76 -37.21 -17.22
CA ILE A 985 8.95 -38.04 -16.99
C ILE A 985 8.86 -38.85 -15.70
N HIS A 986 8.31 -38.27 -14.62
CA HIS A 986 8.21 -38.92 -13.30
C HIS A 986 6.79 -39.41 -12.94
N GLY A 987 5.90 -39.55 -13.92
CA GLY A 987 4.63 -40.29 -13.76
C GLY A 987 3.39 -39.47 -13.36
N CYS A 988 3.42 -38.15 -13.51
CA CYS A 988 2.31 -37.23 -13.23
C CYS A 988 1.58 -36.71 -14.49
N GLY A 989 1.99 -37.11 -15.70
CA GLY A 989 1.54 -36.52 -16.97
C GLY A 989 0.02 -36.54 -17.22
N GLU A 990 -0.71 -37.58 -16.80
CA GLU A 990 -2.17 -37.63 -17.00
C GLU A 990 -2.93 -36.57 -16.19
N LEU A 991 -2.45 -36.23 -14.99
CA LEU A 991 -3.03 -35.14 -14.18
C LEU A 991 -2.86 -33.78 -14.87
N ALA A 992 -1.75 -33.58 -15.58
CA ALA A 992 -1.50 -32.36 -16.37
C ALA A 992 -2.43 -32.27 -17.59
N LYS A 993 -2.68 -33.38 -18.29
CA LYS A 993 -3.61 -33.43 -19.43
C LYS A 993 -5.06 -33.10 -19.03
N ILE A 994 -5.54 -33.66 -17.93
CA ILE A 994 -6.93 -33.47 -17.45
C ILE A 994 -7.22 -31.98 -17.20
N GLU A 995 -6.28 -31.25 -16.60
CA GLU A 995 -6.45 -29.81 -16.33
C GLU A 995 -6.44 -28.96 -17.61
N ALA A 996 -5.53 -29.26 -18.55
CA ALA A 996 -5.47 -28.58 -19.84
C ALA A 996 -6.76 -28.73 -20.67
N HIS A 997 -7.49 -29.85 -20.52
CA HIS A 997 -8.76 -30.08 -21.22
C HIS A 997 -9.95 -29.30 -20.65
N LYS A 998 -9.95 -28.94 -19.36
CA LYS A 998 -11.01 -28.08 -18.78
C LYS A 998 -11.00 -26.67 -19.37
N GLN A 999 -9.80 -26.12 -19.58
CA GLN A 999 -9.59 -24.72 -19.95
C GLN A 999 -9.98 -24.40 -21.42
N ARG A 1000 -10.33 -25.41 -22.24
CA ARG A 1000 -10.71 -25.25 -23.65
C ARG A 1000 -12.23 -25.19 -23.91
N ARG A 1001 -13.09 -25.22 -22.88
CA ARG A 1001 -14.56 -25.34 -23.05
C ARG A 1001 -15.39 -24.05 -22.85
N THR A 1002 -14.77 -22.90 -22.57
CA THR A 1002 -15.49 -21.65 -22.27
C THR A 1002 -15.75 -20.73 -23.47
N ASP A 1003 -14.96 -20.83 -24.53
CA ASP A 1003 -14.83 -19.75 -25.52
C ASP A 1003 -15.48 -20.09 -26.87
N ASN A 1004 -16.82 -20.22 -26.92
CA ASN A 1004 -17.55 -20.13 -28.20
C ASN A 1004 -19.06 -19.87 -28.10
N THR A 1005 -19.51 -18.67 -28.46
CA THR A 1005 -20.84 -18.40 -29.06
C THR A 1005 -20.93 -16.94 -29.53
N GLN A 1006 -21.30 -16.69 -30.78
CA GLN A 1006 -21.68 -15.36 -31.29
C GLN A 1006 -22.86 -15.44 -32.27
N GLY A 1007 -23.79 -14.49 -32.15
CA GLY A 1007 -24.96 -14.35 -33.03
C GLY A 1007 -24.74 -13.42 -34.23
N THR A 1008 -25.63 -13.50 -35.21
CA THR A 1008 -25.53 -12.79 -36.50
C THR A 1008 -25.98 -11.31 -36.44
N LYS A 1009 -25.50 -10.50 -37.40
CA LYS A 1009 -25.73 -9.04 -37.46
C LYS A 1009 -26.81 -8.64 -38.47
N SER A 1010 -27.62 -7.64 -38.14
CA SER A 1010 -28.39 -6.85 -39.11
C SER A 1010 -27.64 -5.57 -39.52
N LYS A 1011 -27.97 -5.00 -40.69
CA LYS A 1011 -27.39 -3.73 -41.19
C LYS A 1011 -28.06 -2.52 -40.52
N LYS A 1012 -27.33 -1.40 -40.37
CA LYS A 1012 -27.81 -0.11 -39.81
C LYS A 1012 -27.74 1.03 -40.84
N PRO A 1013 -28.50 2.14 -40.65
CA PRO A 1013 -28.63 3.22 -41.63
C PRO A 1013 -27.43 4.20 -41.71
N SER A 1014 -27.45 5.04 -42.74
CA SER A 1014 -26.41 6.01 -43.11
C SER A 1014 -26.42 7.32 -42.30
N ILE A 1015 -25.39 8.14 -42.48
CA ILE A 1015 -25.15 9.37 -41.72
C ILE A 1015 -26.27 10.41 -41.93
N ALA A 1016 -26.72 10.63 -43.18
CA ALA A 1016 -27.79 11.58 -43.48
C ALA A 1016 -29.14 11.17 -42.85
N GLU A 1017 -29.41 9.86 -42.76
CA GLU A 1017 -30.60 9.33 -42.10
C GLU A 1017 -30.53 9.53 -40.57
N ARG A 1018 -29.34 9.37 -39.97
CA ARG A 1018 -29.11 9.68 -38.55
C ARG A 1018 -29.31 11.16 -38.25
N GLU A 1019 -28.82 12.08 -39.08
CA GLU A 1019 -29.09 13.52 -38.92
C GLU A 1019 -30.58 13.85 -38.98
N GLY A 1020 -31.31 13.27 -39.95
CA GLY A 1020 -32.75 13.44 -40.08
C GLY A 1020 -33.52 12.93 -38.86
N LEU A 1021 -33.08 11.83 -38.26
CA LEU A 1021 -33.61 11.30 -37.00
C LEU A 1021 -33.27 12.19 -35.80
N HIS A 1022 -32.05 12.70 -35.70
CA HIS A 1022 -31.64 13.62 -34.62
C HIS A 1022 -32.43 14.92 -34.62
N ARG A 1023 -32.68 15.53 -35.80
CA ARG A 1023 -33.52 16.74 -35.90
C ARG A 1023 -34.96 16.47 -35.43
N LYS A 1024 -35.52 15.31 -35.78
CA LYS A 1024 -36.85 14.87 -35.32
C LYS A 1024 -36.90 14.54 -33.82
N LEU A 1025 -35.82 14.01 -33.25
CA LEU A 1025 -35.70 13.73 -31.82
C LEU A 1025 -35.63 15.02 -31.00
N ASN A 1026 -34.78 15.97 -31.40
CA ASN A 1026 -34.62 17.25 -30.72
C ASN A 1026 -35.91 18.10 -30.77
N SER A 1027 -36.66 18.06 -31.88
CA SER A 1027 -38.02 18.66 -31.93
C SER A 1027 -38.90 18.08 -30.82
N LYS A 1028 -39.06 16.75 -30.80
CA LYS A 1028 -39.90 16.05 -29.80
C LYS A 1028 -39.48 16.33 -28.36
N LEU A 1029 -38.19 16.42 -28.07
CA LEU A 1029 -37.69 16.79 -26.75
C LEU A 1029 -38.13 18.22 -26.36
N SER A 1030 -37.97 19.20 -27.27
CA SER A 1030 -38.45 20.58 -27.03
C SER A 1030 -39.97 20.67 -26.85
N ASP A 1031 -40.73 19.80 -27.53
CA ASP A 1031 -42.19 19.76 -27.43
C ASP A 1031 -42.66 19.05 -26.13
N MET A 1032 -41.87 18.10 -25.62
CA MET A 1032 -42.02 17.50 -24.28
C MET A 1032 -41.71 18.50 -23.15
N GLU A 1033 -40.74 19.41 -23.33
CA GLU A 1033 -40.50 20.51 -22.37
C GLU A 1033 -41.67 21.50 -22.34
N LYS A 1034 -42.13 21.96 -23.52
CA LYS A 1034 -43.29 22.88 -23.63
C LYS A 1034 -44.56 22.30 -23.00
N THR A 1035 -44.80 20.99 -23.13
CA THR A 1035 -45.95 20.32 -22.49
C THR A 1035 -45.81 20.14 -20.98
N ARG A 1036 -44.59 20.10 -20.43
CA ARG A 1036 -44.35 20.07 -18.98
C ARG A 1036 -44.55 21.42 -18.28
N GLN A 1037 -44.44 22.55 -18.98
CA GLN A 1037 -44.59 23.89 -18.38
C GLN A 1037 -46.04 24.37 -18.17
N ARG A 1038 -47.08 23.53 -18.34
CA ARG A 1038 -48.49 23.95 -18.18
C ARG A 1038 -49.35 23.03 -17.30
N LYS A 1039 -49.31 23.27 -15.98
CA LYS A 1039 -50.48 23.21 -15.07
C LYS A 1039 -50.14 23.74 -13.66
N PRO A 1040 -50.46 25.00 -13.33
CA PRO A 1040 -50.49 25.43 -11.93
C PRO A 1040 -51.69 24.78 -11.23
N LYS A 1041 -51.47 24.11 -10.08
CA LYS A 1041 -52.57 23.63 -9.25
C LYS A 1041 -53.21 24.80 -8.48
N LYS A 1042 -54.45 25.15 -8.83
CA LYS A 1042 -55.32 25.98 -7.99
C LYS A 1042 -56.06 25.09 -6.98
N LYS A 1043 -55.62 25.14 -5.72
CA LYS A 1043 -56.35 25.05 -4.45
C LYS A 1043 -55.41 24.55 -3.37
#